data_AF-A0A150FD88-F1
#
_entry.id   AF-A0A150FD88-F1
#
_cell.length_a   1.000
_cell.length_b   1.000
_cell.length_c   1.000
_cell.angle_alpha   90.00
_cell.angle_beta   90.00
_cell.angle_gamma   90.00
#
_symmetry.space_group_name_H-M   'P 1'
#
loop_
_entity.id
_entity.type
_entity.pdbx_description
1 polymer ?
#
loop_
_entity_poly.entity_id
_entity_poly.type
_entity_poly.pdbx_seq_one_letter_code
_entity_poly.pdbx_strand_id
1 'polypeptide(L)'
;MVQFKNYPDPSLNAKMQSHPEHSSEFEHLKARMQNFIKHSVTDQNLEIADARVTAEGVVTSLLKERLDKEYDKLMSKITREVNVEDFGAVPDGRDNTEAFQKAIGNGRVKVNVPAGEFLVQGIKLPSWTTISGQGKGITTIKLHEDAPAYEWVITNDDYQNGNRNIFVQGMSLDWNPDRQCGVRNPGGQFSSCLTFAKVEYGWIKDVEVINAGLHGIDITSPTYDHLPDTDWTKDGCRYIWIDNCVAYGAGDDGITTHYSEYIFISNCYSGNPRGTEHAEGSANSNGIEVDDGSKHVWLLNNYTSGNIRGVEVKAHSLWPASQNVHIIGHVSYRDVRAYDIRHIGHHQASDPESTTAYDVTLTDCSAIEPVFNSLYESVTPRALVISAYKNVNISGFTAIGDPAYDYGGNPVVALQYRSQNITINGIKIRGFKQAGVDINLSGGSNKTDYVKISNFDIYQSSPKGISIGGGLYHVNIINGTMIGDGGSVGIQTPNSQAVILGVHAEGYSAAASIKGQTYEQIPVNLKGGAQLATSSGFAFDPTSAVIAGTGDIMAKGERNAIISASGGSSTEGSRALIAASNNAHITGSNVSRTILSSESITLEEPYTVAGGHQSIKWKLDSAGGNGTFAGAITSSLTGYGEYFESSTGQVIPAGTIVTVRGEKIEPAHVGDYMLGVISETAAFVSGASSFVWQGRYLTNEFGGFIYENVTDEETGETIRMPKQNPDYDPALEADYHSRALRDEWHVVGLVGRHYVRIDQTVSQGDYITAHNGIGTKAAEGDWKVMKITALYTPEKGYGIALAVIR
;
A
#
# COMPACT_ATOMS: atom_id res chain seq x y z
N MET A 1 -58.19 7.22 4.11
CA MET A 1 -58.73 6.59 5.32
C MET A 1 -58.11 5.20 5.46
N VAL A 2 -56.87 5.12 5.95
CA VAL A 2 -56.23 3.92 6.53
C VAL A 2 -55.23 4.46 7.56
N GLN A 3 -55.29 3.91 8.78
CA GLN A 3 -54.68 4.41 10.01
C GLN A 3 -53.16 4.18 10.05
N PHE A 4 -52.40 5.21 10.40
CA PHE A 4 -51.03 5.07 10.90
C PHE A 4 -51.08 4.70 12.39
N LYS A 5 -50.44 3.58 12.75
CA LYS A 5 -50.21 3.18 14.13
C LYS A 5 -49.15 4.09 14.75
N ASN A 6 -49.50 4.70 15.88
CA ASN A 6 -48.61 5.47 16.74
C ASN A 6 -47.44 4.61 17.24
N TYR A 7 -46.22 5.10 17.04
CA TYR A 7 -45.08 4.75 17.88
C TYR A 7 -45.16 5.57 19.17
N PRO A 8 -44.89 4.98 20.36
CA PRO A 8 -44.92 5.72 21.61
C PRO A 8 -43.68 6.62 21.76
N ASP A 9 -43.95 7.87 22.10
CA ASP A 9 -43.06 8.84 22.72
C ASP A 9 -42.37 8.23 23.96
N PRO A 10 -41.02 8.19 24.03
CA PRO A 10 -40.31 7.68 25.19
C PRO A 10 -40.06 8.76 26.26
N SER A 11 -40.94 9.75 26.39
CA SER A 11 -40.96 10.67 27.53
C SER A 11 -42.31 10.56 28.25
N LEU A 12 -42.28 10.61 29.59
CA LEU A 12 -43.43 10.52 30.52
C LEU A 12 -43.83 9.10 30.95
N ASN A 13 -42.98 8.44 31.74
CA ASN A 13 -43.38 7.79 33.01
C ASN A 13 -42.20 6.98 33.60
N ALA A 14 -41.27 7.65 34.25
CA ALA A 14 -40.37 7.00 35.22
C ALA A 14 -40.56 7.68 36.57
N LYS A 15 -41.07 6.92 37.55
CA LYS A 15 -41.19 7.35 38.94
C LYS A 15 -39.81 7.74 39.47
N MET A 16 -39.73 8.89 40.15
CA MET A 16 -38.58 9.33 40.95
C MET A 16 -38.05 8.18 41.80
N GLN A 17 -36.90 7.63 41.42
CA GLN A 17 -36.02 6.91 42.32
C GLN A 17 -34.95 7.89 42.80
N SER A 18 -34.76 7.92 44.12
CA SER A 18 -33.79 8.75 44.83
C SER A 18 -32.39 8.68 44.21
N HIS A 19 -31.84 9.84 43.84
CA HIS A 19 -30.48 10.02 43.37
C HIS A 19 -29.44 9.46 44.37
N PRO A 20 -28.53 8.58 43.94
CA PRO A 20 -27.24 8.41 44.61
C PRO A 20 -26.30 9.57 44.22
N GLU A 21 -25.44 9.96 45.16
CA GLU A 21 -24.48 11.06 45.04
C GLU A 21 -23.62 10.99 43.75
N HIS A 22 -23.40 12.17 43.16
CA HIS A 22 -22.81 12.52 41.85
C HIS A 22 -21.36 12.06 41.55
N SER A 23 -20.83 10.96 42.10
CA SER A 23 -19.38 10.64 42.00
C SER A 23 -18.97 9.63 40.91
N SER A 24 -19.89 8.88 40.26
CA SER A 24 -19.49 7.74 39.41
C SER A 24 -19.21 8.02 37.93
N GLU A 25 -19.91 8.95 37.28
CA GLU A 25 -19.69 9.27 35.85
C GLU A 25 -18.41 10.09 35.62
N PHE A 26 -18.11 10.99 36.55
CA PHE A 26 -16.89 11.81 36.52
C PHE A 26 -15.61 10.97 36.70
N GLU A 27 -15.63 9.97 37.58
CA GLU A 27 -14.51 9.04 37.76
C GLU A 27 -14.33 8.12 36.55
N HIS A 28 -15.41 7.74 35.85
CA HIS A 28 -15.34 6.95 34.62
C HIS A 28 -14.80 7.77 33.43
N LEU A 29 -15.21 9.03 33.29
CA LEU A 29 -14.67 9.98 32.31
C LEU A 29 -13.18 10.28 32.60
N LYS A 30 -12.83 10.46 33.87
CA LYS A 30 -11.45 10.64 34.37
C LYS A 30 -10.58 9.44 34.03
N ALA A 31 -11.03 8.21 34.30
CA ALA A 31 -10.30 6.98 33.96
C ALA A 31 -10.11 6.81 32.44
N ARG A 32 -11.08 7.23 31.62
CA ARG A 32 -10.94 7.26 30.15
C ARG A 32 -9.89 8.28 29.72
N MET A 33 -9.99 9.54 30.15
CA MET A 33 -9.00 10.58 29.84
C MET A 33 -7.58 10.20 30.30
N GLN A 34 -7.45 9.52 31.45
CA GLN A 34 -6.19 8.99 31.99
C GLN A 34 -5.52 7.96 31.08
N ASN A 35 -6.29 7.05 30.48
CA ASN A 35 -5.76 6.07 29.54
C ASN A 35 -5.36 6.70 28.19
N PHE A 36 -6.07 7.73 27.73
CA PHE A 36 -5.84 8.33 26.40
C PHE A 36 -4.58 9.21 26.33
N ILE A 37 -4.28 10.01 27.36
CA ILE A 37 -3.07 10.86 27.40
C ILE A 37 -1.77 10.03 27.50
N LYS A 38 -1.86 8.77 27.96
CA LYS A 38 -0.72 7.84 28.05
C LYS A 38 -0.36 7.18 26.71
N HIS A 39 -1.29 7.13 25.74
CA HIS A 39 -1.09 6.47 24.45
C HIS A 39 -0.56 7.38 23.33
N SER A 40 -0.54 8.71 23.52
CA SER A 40 0.13 9.65 22.63
C SER A 40 1.65 9.69 22.92
N VAL A 41 2.35 8.61 22.54
CA VAL A 41 3.82 8.52 22.40
C VAL A 41 4.65 9.20 23.50
N THR A 42 4.83 8.53 24.64
CA THR A 42 5.88 8.69 25.70
C THR A 42 6.15 10.09 26.29
N ASP A 43 6.58 10.15 27.56
CA ASP A 43 6.97 11.36 28.32
C ASP A 43 8.18 12.16 27.75
N GLN A 44 8.49 12.02 26.45
CA GLN A 44 9.51 12.77 25.73
C GLN A 44 8.96 13.96 24.92
N ASN A 45 7.64 14.11 24.81
CA ASN A 45 7.02 15.29 24.21
C ASN A 45 7.01 16.46 25.20
N LEU A 46 7.90 17.44 24.99
CA LEU A 46 7.99 18.69 25.76
C LEU A 46 6.64 19.43 25.84
N GLU A 47 5.80 19.33 24.80
CA GLU A 47 4.47 19.96 24.72
C GLU A 47 3.45 19.35 25.71
N ILE A 48 3.48 18.03 25.90
CA ILE A 48 2.63 17.35 26.89
C ILE A 48 3.13 17.65 28.31
N ALA A 49 4.44 17.81 28.48
CA ALA A 49 5.03 18.22 29.75
C ALA A 49 4.60 19.65 30.13
N ASP A 50 4.60 20.60 29.19
CA ASP A 50 4.19 22.00 29.41
C ASP A 50 2.67 22.14 29.67
N ALA A 51 1.85 21.38 28.95
CA ALA A 51 0.40 21.32 29.19
C ALA A 51 0.07 20.89 30.64
N ARG A 52 0.94 20.12 31.30
CA ARG A 52 0.77 19.67 32.69
C ARG A 52 1.23 20.70 33.75
N VAL A 53 1.79 21.86 33.38
CA VAL A 53 2.34 22.85 34.35
C VAL A 53 1.34 23.95 34.66
N THR A 54 0.90 24.12 35.90
CA THR A 54 -0.09 25.16 36.28
C THR A 54 0.49 26.58 36.14
N ALA A 55 -0.36 27.62 36.23
CA ALA A 55 0.07 29.02 36.13
C ALA A 55 1.15 29.44 37.17
N GLU A 56 1.26 28.72 38.29
CA GLU A 56 2.30 28.90 39.32
C GLU A 56 3.55 28.03 39.12
N GLY A 57 3.68 27.34 37.98
CA GLY A 57 4.82 26.48 37.68
C GLY A 57 4.76 25.09 38.33
N VAL A 58 3.59 24.63 38.80
CA VAL A 58 3.45 23.30 39.44
C VAL A 58 3.11 22.25 38.39
N VAL A 59 3.97 21.23 38.26
CA VAL A 59 3.72 20.07 37.36
C VAL A 59 2.63 19.18 37.96
N THR A 60 1.57 18.90 37.18
CA THR A 60 0.50 17.95 37.49
C THR A 60 0.71 16.62 36.76
N SER A 61 0.08 15.54 37.24
CA SER A 61 0.23 14.24 36.58
C SER A 61 -0.61 14.12 35.30
N LEU A 62 -1.71 14.90 35.22
CA LEU A 62 -2.67 14.89 34.12
C LEU A 62 -3.17 16.31 33.81
N LEU A 63 -3.43 16.61 32.54
CA LEU A 63 -3.99 17.90 32.08
C LEU A 63 -5.36 18.22 32.70
N LYS A 64 -6.18 17.21 32.98
CA LYS A 64 -7.44 17.37 33.72
C LYS A 64 -7.21 17.91 35.13
N GLU A 65 -6.18 17.44 35.84
CA GLU A 65 -5.88 17.91 37.20
C GLU A 65 -5.51 19.40 37.21
N ARG A 66 -4.92 19.91 36.12
CA ARG A 66 -4.68 21.35 35.94
C ARG A 66 -6.00 22.13 35.79
N LEU A 67 -6.92 21.66 34.94
CA LEU A 67 -8.25 22.28 34.80
C LEU A 67 -9.03 22.23 36.12
N ASP A 68 -9.02 21.11 36.82
CA ASP A 68 -9.66 20.98 38.14
C ASP A 68 -9.06 21.96 39.16
N LYS A 69 -7.72 22.09 39.21
CA LYS A 69 -7.05 23.04 40.11
C LYS A 69 -7.39 24.49 39.78
N GLU A 70 -7.46 24.86 38.50
CA GLU A 70 -7.84 26.22 38.09
C GLU A 70 -9.34 26.49 38.28
N TYR A 71 -10.19 25.46 38.22
CA TYR A 71 -11.59 25.53 38.62
C TYR A 71 -11.73 25.76 40.14
N ASP A 72 -11.01 25.01 40.96
CA ASP A 72 -10.98 25.23 42.42
C ASP A 72 -10.46 26.62 42.76
N LYS A 73 -9.47 27.10 42.01
CA LYS A 73 -8.96 28.46 42.12
C LYS A 73 -10.01 29.50 41.73
N LEU A 74 -10.77 29.29 40.66
CA LEU A 74 -11.93 30.12 40.32
C LEU A 74 -12.87 30.22 41.51
N MET A 75 -13.31 29.08 42.03
CA MET A 75 -14.23 29.02 43.18
C MET A 75 -13.66 29.72 44.42
N SER A 76 -12.35 29.62 44.66
CA SER A 76 -11.67 30.32 45.77
C SER A 76 -11.59 31.84 45.61
N LYS A 77 -11.64 32.35 44.38
CA LYS A 77 -11.56 33.79 44.05
C LYS A 77 -12.93 34.45 43.97
N ILE A 78 -14.00 33.67 43.93
CA ILE A 78 -15.36 34.19 44.02
C ILE A 78 -15.58 34.72 45.45
N THR A 79 -15.85 36.01 45.56
CA THR A 79 -16.06 36.68 46.86
C THR A 79 -17.53 36.96 47.14
N ARG A 80 -18.40 36.78 46.14
CA ARG A 80 -19.84 37.03 46.24
C ARG A 80 -20.61 36.13 45.28
N GLU A 81 -21.77 35.69 45.73
CA GLU A 81 -22.77 34.99 44.93
C GLU A 81 -24.05 35.82 44.95
N VAL A 82 -24.63 36.10 43.78
CA VAL A 82 -25.75 37.03 43.65
C VAL A 82 -26.78 36.52 42.65
N ASN A 83 -28.04 36.97 42.76
CA ASN A 83 -29.07 36.77 41.74
C ASN A 83 -29.20 38.04 40.88
N VAL A 84 -29.42 37.91 39.57
CA VAL A 84 -29.64 39.07 38.68
C VAL A 84 -30.87 39.88 39.08
N GLU A 85 -31.90 39.24 39.65
CA GLU A 85 -33.15 39.88 40.10
C GLU A 85 -32.89 40.88 41.22
N ASP A 86 -31.88 40.65 42.07
CA ASP A 86 -31.48 41.58 43.13
C ASP A 86 -31.00 42.94 42.58
N PHE A 87 -30.64 42.97 41.29
CA PHE A 87 -30.20 44.16 40.56
C PHE A 87 -31.25 44.69 39.58
N GLY A 88 -32.46 44.14 39.62
CA GLY A 88 -33.62 44.61 38.86
C GLY A 88 -33.87 43.90 37.52
N ALA A 89 -33.20 42.78 37.24
CA ALA A 89 -33.51 42.00 36.05
C ALA A 89 -34.87 41.29 36.19
N VAL A 90 -35.70 41.34 35.15
CA VAL A 90 -37.01 40.70 35.06
C VAL A 90 -37.26 40.16 33.64
N PRO A 91 -37.84 38.95 33.49
CA PRO A 91 -38.10 38.34 32.19
C PRO A 91 -39.46 38.77 31.60
N ASP A 92 -39.67 40.07 31.42
CA ASP A 92 -40.94 40.65 30.93
C ASP A 92 -40.84 41.36 29.57
N GLY A 93 -39.75 41.12 28.84
CA GLY A 93 -39.49 41.71 27.53
C GLY A 93 -38.80 43.08 27.58
N ARG A 94 -38.40 43.58 28.76
CA ARG A 94 -37.54 44.76 28.86
C ARG A 94 -36.05 44.43 28.69
N ASP A 95 -35.25 45.45 28.42
CA ASP A 95 -33.79 45.38 28.46
C ASP A 95 -33.28 45.21 29.91
N ASN A 96 -32.54 44.13 30.15
CA ASN A 96 -31.98 43.75 31.45
C ASN A 96 -30.48 44.04 31.57
N THR A 97 -29.85 44.66 30.57
CA THR A 97 -28.39 44.81 30.46
C THR A 97 -27.77 45.47 31.70
N GLU A 98 -28.36 46.56 32.20
CA GLU A 98 -27.83 47.27 33.37
C GLU A 98 -27.86 46.39 34.64
N ALA A 99 -28.87 45.55 34.80
CA ALA A 99 -28.97 44.63 35.94
C ALA A 99 -27.89 43.55 35.86
N PHE A 100 -27.63 42.98 34.67
CA PHE A 100 -26.52 42.04 34.46
C PHE A 100 -25.16 42.70 34.71
N GLN A 101 -24.94 43.92 34.20
CA GLN A 101 -23.70 44.67 34.43
C GLN A 101 -23.45 44.92 35.93
N LYS A 102 -24.48 45.32 36.68
CA LYS A 102 -24.38 45.49 38.14
C LYS A 102 -24.14 44.18 38.87
N ALA A 103 -24.82 43.10 38.47
CA ALA A 103 -24.64 41.78 39.06
C ALA A 103 -23.22 41.24 38.79
N ILE A 104 -22.65 41.46 37.61
CA ILE A 104 -21.31 41.01 37.22
C ILE A 104 -20.20 41.90 37.82
N GLY A 105 -20.37 43.22 37.80
CA GLY A 105 -19.38 44.17 38.29
C GLY A 105 -17.99 43.93 37.71
N ASN A 106 -16.95 43.96 38.55
CA ASN A 106 -15.56 43.72 38.15
C ASN A 106 -15.13 42.24 38.27
N GLY A 107 -16.09 41.30 38.23
CA GLY A 107 -15.83 39.86 38.39
C GLY A 107 -15.75 39.40 39.84
N ARG A 108 -15.00 38.31 40.07
CA ARG A 108 -14.92 37.60 41.37
C ARG A 108 -16.29 37.25 41.94
N VAL A 109 -17.17 36.81 41.06
CA VAL A 109 -18.60 36.66 41.34
C VAL A 109 -19.12 35.37 40.74
N LYS A 110 -20.11 34.79 41.43
CA LYS A 110 -21.06 33.85 40.85
C LYS A 110 -22.41 34.55 40.67
N VAL A 111 -22.86 34.68 39.43
CA VAL A 111 -24.14 35.28 39.06
C VAL A 111 -25.11 34.15 38.74
N ASN A 112 -26.20 34.07 39.51
CA ASN A 112 -27.30 33.14 39.29
C ASN A 112 -28.41 33.84 38.51
N VAL A 113 -28.83 33.24 37.40
CA VAL A 113 -29.90 33.73 36.53
C VAL A 113 -31.10 32.78 36.69
N PRO A 114 -32.26 33.24 37.17
CA PRO A 114 -33.41 32.38 37.39
C PRO A 114 -34.06 31.96 36.07
N ALA A 115 -35.14 31.17 36.17
CA ALA A 115 -35.94 30.81 35.00
C ALA A 115 -36.56 32.07 34.35
N GLY A 116 -36.58 32.11 33.03
CA GLY A 116 -37.14 33.22 32.26
C GLY A 116 -36.31 33.56 31.02
N GLU A 117 -36.90 34.36 30.14
CA GLU A 117 -36.23 34.96 28.98
C GLU A 117 -35.82 36.39 29.30
N PHE A 118 -34.52 36.65 29.35
CA PHE A 118 -33.95 37.95 29.67
C PHE A 118 -33.36 38.59 28.41
N LEU A 119 -33.95 39.70 27.97
CA LEU A 119 -33.43 40.47 26.85
C LEU A 119 -32.24 41.34 27.29
N VAL A 120 -31.15 41.32 26.54
CA VAL A 120 -29.93 42.09 26.82
C VAL A 120 -29.32 42.67 25.55
N GLN A 121 -28.48 43.69 25.70
CA GLN A 121 -27.66 44.29 24.65
C GLN A 121 -26.29 43.61 24.55
N GLY A 122 -26.18 42.36 25.01
CA GLY A 122 -24.91 41.63 25.16
C GLY A 122 -24.33 41.69 26.57
N ILE A 123 -23.65 40.61 26.96
CA ILE A 123 -23.04 40.44 28.30
C ILE A 123 -21.53 40.30 28.15
N LYS A 124 -20.79 41.04 28.98
CA LYS A 124 -19.32 41.03 29.06
C LYS A 124 -18.85 40.44 30.38
N LEU A 125 -18.01 39.41 30.33
CA LEU A 125 -17.55 38.67 31.50
C LEU A 125 -16.08 39.00 31.82
N PRO A 126 -15.80 39.69 32.93
CA PRO A 126 -14.43 39.88 33.40
C PRO A 126 -13.88 38.58 34.03
N SER A 127 -12.57 38.55 34.29
CA SER A 127 -11.91 37.41 34.93
C SER A 127 -12.55 37.02 36.27
N TRP A 128 -12.47 35.74 36.61
CA TRP A 128 -13.02 35.17 37.85
C TRP A 128 -14.54 35.24 37.97
N THR A 129 -15.24 34.96 36.88
CA THR A 129 -16.69 35.10 36.80
C THR A 129 -17.33 33.75 36.49
N THR A 130 -18.36 33.41 37.26
CA THR A 130 -19.29 32.33 36.93
C THR A 130 -20.66 32.94 36.65
N ILE A 131 -21.29 32.59 35.54
CA ILE A 131 -22.70 32.89 35.26
C ILE A 131 -23.46 31.57 35.09
N SER A 132 -24.55 31.39 35.82
CA SER A 132 -25.25 30.12 35.94
C SER A 132 -26.76 30.31 35.83
N GLY A 133 -27.36 29.70 34.82
CA GLY A 133 -28.81 29.60 34.69
C GLY A 133 -29.35 28.34 35.36
N GLN A 134 -30.66 28.12 35.26
CA GLN A 134 -31.35 26.94 35.81
C GLN A 134 -31.43 25.75 34.84
N GLY A 135 -31.02 25.93 33.58
CA GLY A 135 -30.97 24.89 32.55
C GLY A 135 -31.29 25.40 31.14
N LYS A 136 -30.91 24.62 30.14
CA LYS A 136 -31.28 24.83 28.72
C LYS A 136 -32.81 24.85 28.59
N GLY A 137 -33.35 25.86 27.90
CA GLY A 137 -34.78 26.09 27.72
C GLY A 137 -35.54 26.56 28.98
N ILE A 138 -34.85 26.69 30.12
CA ILE A 138 -35.42 27.19 31.38
C ILE A 138 -34.99 28.64 31.62
N THR A 139 -33.69 28.89 31.49
CA THR A 139 -33.11 30.24 31.50
C THR A 139 -32.62 30.57 30.11
N THR A 140 -33.14 31.63 29.51
CA THR A 140 -32.72 32.11 28.19
C THR A 140 -32.20 33.54 28.30
N ILE A 141 -31.01 33.78 27.75
CA ILE A 141 -30.48 35.12 27.51
C ILE A 141 -30.57 35.38 26.02
N LYS A 142 -31.25 36.45 25.63
CA LYS A 142 -31.57 36.75 24.24
C LYS A 142 -31.18 38.18 23.91
N LEU A 143 -30.63 38.42 22.71
CA LEU A 143 -30.36 39.80 22.29
C LEU A 143 -31.65 40.60 22.10
N HIS A 144 -31.70 41.79 22.69
CA HIS A 144 -32.79 42.75 22.58
C HIS A 144 -33.00 43.21 21.13
N GLU A 145 -34.20 43.66 20.77
CA GLU A 145 -34.53 44.08 19.40
C GLU A 145 -33.61 45.19 18.87
N ASP A 146 -33.13 46.05 19.77
CA ASP A 146 -32.24 47.17 19.47
C ASP A 146 -30.74 46.81 19.49
N ALA A 147 -30.37 45.57 19.85
CA ALA A 147 -28.96 45.17 19.96
C ALA A 147 -28.26 45.23 18.60
N PRO A 148 -27.04 45.82 18.52
CA PRO A 148 -26.38 45.99 17.23
C PRO A 148 -25.99 44.65 16.60
N ALA A 149 -25.79 44.68 15.29
CA ALA A 149 -25.44 43.49 14.51
C ALA A 149 -24.10 42.86 14.92
N TYR A 150 -23.12 43.63 15.40
CA TYR A 150 -21.81 43.06 15.79
C TYR A 150 -21.80 42.43 17.20
N GLU A 151 -22.90 42.48 17.93
CA GLU A 151 -22.89 42.11 19.34
C GLU A 151 -22.95 40.59 19.55
N TRP A 152 -22.32 40.13 20.63
CA TRP A 152 -22.41 38.75 21.11
C TRP A 152 -23.46 38.65 22.21
N VAL A 153 -24.11 37.49 22.36
CA VAL A 153 -24.97 37.29 23.55
C VAL A 153 -24.09 37.31 24.80
N ILE A 154 -22.99 36.56 24.79
CA ILE A 154 -21.97 36.56 25.84
C ILE A 154 -20.58 36.59 25.20
N THR A 155 -19.70 37.45 25.72
CA THR A 155 -18.25 37.36 25.47
C THR A 155 -17.46 37.79 26.71
N ASN A 156 -16.15 37.62 26.71
CA ASN A 156 -15.29 38.14 27.76
C ASN A 156 -15.11 39.67 27.64
N ASP A 157 -14.87 40.32 28.78
CA ASP A 157 -14.88 41.79 28.91
C ASP A 157 -13.68 42.47 28.23
N ASP A 158 -12.46 42.01 28.54
CA ASP A 158 -11.25 42.47 27.86
C ASP A 158 -10.99 41.59 26.64
N TYR A 159 -11.71 41.87 25.55
CA TYR A 159 -11.62 41.12 24.30
C TYR A 159 -10.21 41.12 23.69
N GLN A 160 -9.46 42.21 23.85
CA GLN A 160 -8.16 42.42 23.19
C GLN A 160 -6.99 41.82 23.97
N ASN A 161 -6.97 41.99 25.29
CA ASN A 161 -5.90 41.44 26.13
C ASN A 161 -6.26 40.09 26.75
N GLY A 162 -7.53 39.71 26.70
CA GLY A 162 -8.04 38.46 27.23
C GLY A 162 -8.45 38.55 28.70
N ASN A 163 -9.14 37.50 29.14
CA ASN A 163 -9.50 37.29 30.54
C ASN A 163 -9.09 35.90 31.00
N ARG A 164 -9.34 35.57 32.27
CA ARG A 164 -9.04 34.24 32.79
C ARG A 164 -10.06 33.72 33.78
N ASN A 165 -10.22 32.39 33.82
CA ASN A 165 -11.14 31.68 34.69
C ASN A 165 -12.58 32.22 34.55
N ILE A 166 -13.20 31.95 33.42
CA ILE A 166 -14.61 32.28 33.14
C ILE A 166 -15.40 30.98 33.03
N PHE A 167 -16.56 30.92 33.68
CA PHE A 167 -17.47 29.78 33.62
C PHE A 167 -18.88 30.20 33.23
N VAL A 168 -19.39 29.69 32.11
CA VAL A 168 -20.78 29.88 31.65
C VAL A 168 -21.50 28.53 31.72
N GLN A 169 -22.64 28.46 32.42
CA GLN A 169 -23.38 27.20 32.48
C GLN A 169 -24.91 27.29 32.58
N GLY A 170 -25.58 26.26 32.07
CA GLY A 170 -26.98 25.95 32.39
C GLY A 170 -27.98 26.96 31.83
N MET A 171 -27.85 27.36 30.57
CA MET A 171 -28.77 28.33 29.95
C MET A 171 -28.83 28.19 28.43
N SER A 172 -29.83 28.82 27.83
CA SER A 172 -29.93 29.04 26.39
C SER A 172 -29.49 30.46 26.02
N LEU A 173 -28.77 30.60 24.93
CA LEU A 173 -28.30 31.87 24.37
C LEU A 173 -28.88 32.02 22.97
N ASP A 174 -29.68 33.06 22.75
CA ASP A 174 -30.32 33.34 21.45
C ASP A 174 -29.81 34.67 20.90
N TRP A 175 -29.11 34.60 19.77
CA TRP A 175 -28.61 35.80 19.10
C TRP A 175 -29.75 36.62 18.47
N ASN A 176 -30.96 36.07 18.35
CA ASN A 176 -32.16 36.77 17.87
C ASN A 176 -31.98 37.42 16.49
N PRO A 177 -31.75 36.64 15.42
CA PRO A 177 -31.45 37.18 14.08
C PRO A 177 -32.66 37.86 13.43
N ASP A 178 -33.89 37.55 13.86
CA ASP A 178 -35.10 38.16 13.33
C ASP A 178 -35.28 39.62 13.79
N ARG A 179 -34.50 40.06 14.79
CA ARG A 179 -34.47 41.47 15.21
C ARG A 179 -34.10 42.36 14.03
N GLN A 180 -34.60 43.60 14.07
CA GLN A 180 -34.32 44.60 13.05
C GLN A 180 -34.66 44.12 11.62
N CYS A 181 -35.73 43.31 11.50
CA CYS A 181 -36.22 42.76 10.23
C CYS A 181 -35.24 41.80 9.52
N GLY A 182 -34.40 41.09 10.27
CA GLY A 182 -33.46 40.11 9.72
C GLY A 182 -32.04 40.64 9.66
N VAL A 183 -31.43 40.86 10.82
CA VAL A 183 -30.04 41.31 10.94
C VAL A 183 -29.06 40.20 10.58
N ARG A 184 -27.91 40.59 10.00
CA ARG A 184 -26.81 39.70 9.63
C ARG A 184 -25.52 40.15 10.26
N ASN A 185 -24.56 39.24 10.36
CA ASN A 185 -23.21 39.56 10.79
C ASN A 185 -22.62 40.68 9.92
N PRO A 186 -22.01 41.73 10.51
CA PRO A 186 -21.32 42.76 9.73
C PRO A 186 -19.94 42.31 9.20
N GLY A 187 -19.54 41.06 9.46
CA GLY A 187 -18.27 40.45 9.06
C GLY A 187 -17.23 40.46 10.18
N GLY A 188 -16.22 39.59 10.10
CA GLY A 188 -15.25 39.37 11.18
C GLY A 188 -15.79 38.39 12.24
N GLN A 189 -15.31 38.52 13.49
CA GLN A 189 -15.54 37.55 14.58
C GLN A 189 -16.79 37.82 15.44
N PHE A 190 -17.65 38.71 14.96
CA PHE A 190 -18.80 39.21 15.69
C PHE A 190 -19.98 38.24 15.59
N SER A 191 -21.05 38.52 16.32
CA SER A 191 -22.37 37.91 16.09
C SER A 191 -22.53 36.45 16.53
N SER A 192 -21.57 35.92 17.28
CA SER A 192 -21.71 34.59 17.88
C SER A 192 -22.60 34.63 19.14
N CYS A 193 -23.21 33.51 19.51
CA CYS A 193 -23.94 33.45 20.78
C CYS A 193 -22.95 33.55 21.96
N LEU A 194 -21.88 32.76 21.93
CA LEU A 194 -20.85 32.79 22.96
C LEU A 194 -19.47 32.84 22.30
N THR A 195 -18.70 33.89 22.61
CA THR A 195 -17.29 33.95 22.21
C THR A 195 -16.39 34.04 23.42
N PHE A 196 -15.30 33.26 23.41
CA PHE A 196 -14.13 33.53 24.22
C PHE A 196 -13.00 33.97 23.30
N ALA A 197 -12.46 35.17 23.55
CA ALA A 197 -11.31 35.73 22.87
C ALA A 197 -10.15 35.88 23.86
N LYS A 198 -9.04 35.19 23.59
CA LYS A 198 -7.82 35.20 24.42
C LYS A 198 -8.09 34.84 25.90
N VAL A 199 -9.03 33.94 26.16
CA VAL A 199 -9.33 33.48 27.52
C VAL A 199 -8.35 32.39 27.93
N GLU A 200 -7.75 32.53 29.12
CA GLU A 200 -6.97 31.48 29.76
C GLU A 200 -7.82 30.79 30.85
N TYR A 201 -8.04 29.48 30.73
CA TYR A 201 -8.96 28.70 31.58
C TYR A 201 -10.41 29.16 31.46
N GLY A 202 -11.18 28.44 30.64
CA GLY A 202 -12.60 28.72 30.42
C GLY A 202 -13.43 27.45 30.42
N TRP A 203 -14.66 27.54 30.93
CA TRP A 203 -15.61 26.44 30.95
C TRP A 203 -16.95 26.90 30.36
N ILE A 204 -17.51 26.08 29.48
CA ILE A 204 -18.85 26.27 28.91
C ILE A 204 -19.55 24.93 29.10
N LYS A 205 -20.57 24.88 29.96
CA LYS A 205 -21.20 23.62 30.33
C LYS A 205 -22.71 23.70 30.31
N ASP A 206 -23.37 22.70 29.74
CA ASP A 206 -24.84 22.65 29.73
C ASP A 206 -25.46 23.90 29.09
N VAL A 207 -24.81 24.44 28.05
CA VAL A 207 -25.28 25.63 27.31
C VAL A 207 -25.94 25.22 25.99
N GLU A 208 -27.03 25.87 25.65
CA GLU A 208 -27.68 25.78 24.35
C GLU A 208 -27.48 27.11 23.60
N VAL A 209 -26.97 27.09 22.38
CA VAL A 209 -26.77 28.27 21.54
C VAL A 209 -27.67 28.19 20.31
N ILE A 210 -28.38 29.28 20.07
CA ILE A 210 -29.54 29.32 19.19
C ILE A 210 -29.39 30.46 18.20
N ASN A 211 -29.60 30.16 16.92
CA ASN A 211 -29.83 31.17 15.88
C ASN A 211 -28.70 32.22 15.78
N ALA A 212 -27.45 31.82 16.03
CA ALA A 212 -26.30 32.72 15.95
C ALA A 212 -26.23 33.44 14.60
N GLY A 213 -25.81 34.71 14.62
CA GLY A 213 -25.55 35.47 13.40
C GLY A 213 -24.34 34.92 12.64
N LEU A 214 -23.29 34.58 13.39
CA LEU A 214 -22.09 33.88 12.92
C LEU A 214 -22.03 32.47 13.54
N HIS A 215 -21.32 32.27 14.66
CA HIS A 215 -21.12 30.95 15.27
C HIS A 215 -21.97 30.73 16.53
N GLY A 216 -22.32 29.48 16.83
CA GLY A 216 -22.91 29.17 18.13
C GLY A 216 -21.93 29.46 19.28
N ILE A 217 -20.82 28.73 19.32
CA ILE A 217 -19.71 28.94 20.26
C ILE A 217 -18.42 29.14 19.45
N ASP A 218 -17.68 30.22 19.72
CA ASP A 218 -16.38 30.50 19.09
C ASP A 218 -15.28 30.69 20.14
N ILE A 219 -14.21 29.91 20.01
CA ILE A 219 -13.01 29.99 20.85
C ILE A 219 -11.86 30.52 19.99
N THR A 220 -11.51 31.78 20.20
CA THR A 220 -10.66 32.51 19.25
C THR A 220 -9.55 33.34 19.90
N SER A 221 -8.63 33.84 19.08
CA SER A 221 -7.86 35.05 19.38
C SER A 221 -8.68 36.32 19.00
N PRO A 222 -8.28 37.53 19.44
CA PRO A 222 -9.01 38.76 19.15
C PRO A 222 -9.06 39.17 17.67
N THR A 223 -8.37 38.43 16.78
CA THR A 223 -8.36 38.61 15.33
C THR A 223 -8.23 37.26 14.60
N TYR A 224 -8.79 37.13 13.39
CA TYR A 224 -8.60 35.95 12.54
C TYR A 224 -7.39 36.10 11.61
N ASP A 225 -6.53 37.08 11.85
CA ASP A 225 -5.41 37.42 10.96
C ASP A 225 -4.08 37.12 11.63
N HIS A 226 -3.62 35.87 11.52
CA HIS A 226 -2.25 35.49 11.88
C HIS A 226 -1.61 34.62 10.80
N LEU A 227 -0.42 35.03 10.35
CA LEU A 227 0.33 34.34 9.31
C LEU A 227 1.08 33.09 9.85
N PRO A 228 1.32 32.07 8.99
CA PRO A 228 2.00 30.83 9.39
C PRO A 228 3.46 30.95 9.84
N ASP A 229 4.09 32.13 9.76
CA ASP A 229 5.47 32.37 10.20
C ASP A 229 5.55 33.07 11.56
N THR A 230 4.41 33.31 12.20
CA THR A 230 4.29 33.95 13.52
C THR A 230 4.16 32.92 14.66
N ASP A 231 4.14 33.39 15.91
CA ASP A 231 3.63 32.58 17.03
C ASP A 231 2.10 32.72 17.08
N TRP A 232 1.42 32.13 16.09
CA TRP A 232 0.02 32.44 15.76
C TRP A 232 -0.99 32.02 16.83
N THR A 233 -0.61 31.20 17.81
CA THR A 233 -1.48 30.84 18.95
C THR A 233 -1.22 31.66 20.21
N LYS A 234 -0.26 32.59 20.19
CA LYS A 234 0.14 33.40 21.35
C LYS A 234 -1.02 34.20 21.94
N ASP A 235 -1.85 34.77 21.08
CA ASP A 235 -2.98 35.61 21.47
C ASP A 235 -4.30 34.84 21.50
N GLY A 236 -4.26 33.52 21.30
CA GLY A 236 -5.42 32.63 21.36
C GLY A 236 -5.92 32.33 22.77
N CYS A 237 -7.07 31.67 22.83
CA CYS A 237 -7.53 31.03 24.06
C CYS A 237 -6.62 29.84 24.42
N ARG A 238 -6.52 29.56 25.71
CA ARG A 238 -5.82 28.38 26.24
C ARG A 238 -6.60 27.69 27.33
N TYR A 239 -6.62 26.36 27.31
CA TYR A 239 -7.27 25.51 28.34
C TYR A 239 -8.78 25.75 28.46
N ILE A 240 -9.49 25.55 27.35
CA ILE A 240 -10.94 25.73 27.29
C ILE A 240 -11.65 24.37 27.30
N TRP A 241 -12.73 24.25 28.07
CA TRP A 241 -13.57 23.06 28.08
C TRP A 241 -15.03 23.40 27.79
N ILE A 242 -15.53 22.90 26.66
CA ILE A 242 -16.91 22.93 26.23
C ILE A 242 -17.49 21.54 26.48
N ASP A 243 -18.48 21.43 27.37
CA ASP A 243 -19.06 20.13 27.74
C ASP A 243 -20.59 20.17 27.70
N ASN A 244 -21.18 19.11 27.14
CA ASN A 244 -22.62 18.93 27.06
C ASN A 244 -23.34 20.17 26.50
N CYS A 245 -22.83 20.76 25.41
CA CYS A 245 -23.43 21.92 24.77
C CYS A 245 -24.24 21.54 23.53
N VAL A 246 -25.21 22.37 23.16
CA VAL A 246 -26.13 22.15 22.03
C VAL A 246 -26.08 23.39 21.14
N ALA A 247 -25.84 23.22 19.84
CA ALA A 247 -25.83 24.33 18.88
C ALA A 247 -26.77 24.05 17.70
N TYR A 248 -27.64 25.01 17.38
CA TYR A 248 -28.50 24.96 16.19
C TYR A 248 -28.76 26.32 15.58
N GLY A 249 -29.00 26.30 14.27
CA GLY A 249 -29.35 27.50 13.52
C GLY A 249 -28.21 28.52 13.40
N ALA A 250 -26.95 28.09 13.47
CA ALA A 250 -25.82 28.98 13.25
C ALA A 250 -25.83 29.57 11.83
N GLY A 251 -25.36 30.81 11.70
CA GLY A 251 -25.16 31.46 10.41
C GLY A 251 -23.98 30.86 9.64
N ASP A 252 -22.94 30.48 10.37
CA ASP A 252 -21.78 29.74 9.89
C ASP A 252 -21.69 28.39 10.60
N ASP A 253 -20.84 28.24 11.61
CA ASP A 253 -20.63 26.97 12.34
C ASP A 253 -21.32 26.90 13.71
N GLY A 254 -21.66 25.70 14.14
CA GLY A 254 -22.20 25.46 15.47
C GLY A 254 -21.19 25.71 16.60
N ILE A 255 -20.07 25.00 16.58
CA ILE A 255 -18.96 25.17 17.53
C ILE A 255 -17.67 25.28 16.72
N THR A 256 -16.89 26.34 16.94
CA THR A 256 -15.65 26.56 16.19
C THR A 256 -14.48 27.02 17.06
N THR A 257 -13.26 26.80 16.57
CA THR A 257 -12.02 27.23 17.21
C THR A 257 -11.07 27.87 16.21
N HIS A 258 -10.41 28.95 16.63
CA HIS A 258 -9.45 29.70 15.82
C HIS A 258 -8.23 30.11 16.66
N TYR A 259 -7.02 29.92 16.13
CA TYR A 259 -5.76 30.44 16.69
C TYR A 259 -5.53 30.12 18.17
N SER A 260 -6.15 29.05 18.68
CA SER A 260 -6.25 28.75 20.10
C SER A 260 -5.77 27.34 20.36
N GLU A 261 -5.39 27.05 21.61
CA GLU A 261 -4.80 25.75 21.96
C GLU A 261 -5.26 25.14 23.27
N TYR A 262 -5.13 23.82 23.39
CA TYR A 262 -5.59 23.04 24.54
C TYR A 262 -7.10 23.16 24.78
N ILE A 263 -7.88 22.78 23.77
CA ILE A 263 -9.35 22.90 23.77
C ILE A 263 -9.99 21.52 23.83
N PHE A 264 -11.00 21.37 24.68
CA PHE A 264 -11.78 20.16 24.86
C PHE A 264 -13.23 20.43 24.53
N ILE A 265 -13.79 19.68 23.59
CA ILE A 265 -15.19 19.74 23.18
C ILE A 265 -15.78 18.36 23.40
N SER A 266 -16.59 18.19 24.45
CA SER A 266 -17.10 16.87 24.85
C SER A 266 -18.61 16.82 24.96
N ASN A 267 -19.19 15.69 24.54
CA ASN A 267 -20.61 15.37 24.70
C ASN A 267 -21.54 16.44 24.08
N CYS A 268 -21.06 17.18 23.09
CA CYS A 268 -21.80 18.24 22.44
C CYS A 268 -22.64 17.71 21.27
N TYR A 269 -23.74 18.40 21.01
CA TYR A 269 -24.58 18.21 19.82
C TYR A 269 -24.54 19.48 18.95
N SER A 270 -24.29 19.33 17.65
CA SER A 270 -24.42 20.46 16.71
C SER A 270 -25.08 20.06 15.40
N GLY A 271 -26.11 20.79 14.99
CA GLY A 271 -26.83 20.47 13.78
C GLY A 271 -27.74 21.54 13.23
N ASN A 272 -28.18 21.33 11.99
CA ASN A 272 -29.15 22.16 11.27
C ASN A 272 -28.80 23.66 11.27
N PRO A 273 -27.66 24.06 10.68
CA PRO A 273 -27.32 25.47 10.53
C PRO A 273 -28.29 26.16 9.56
N ARG A 274 -28.39 27.49 9.67
CA ARG A 274 -29.15 28.32 8.71
C ARG A 274 -28.30 28.69 7.49
N GLY A 275 -26.98 28.71 7.63
CA GLY A 275 -26.05 29.04 6.55
C GLY A 275 -26.15 30.47 6.04
N THR A 276 -26.67 31.39 6.87
CA THR A 276 -26.98 32.77 6.48
C THR A 276 -25.75 33.68 6.35
N GLU A 277 -24.59 33.24 6.83
CA GLU A 277 -23.31 33.96 6.64
C GLU A 277 -22.82 33.88 5.19
N HIS A 278 -23.29 32.87 4.45
CA HIS A 278 -22.81 32.57 3.12
C HIS A 278 -23.82 32.93 2.04
N ALA A 279 -23.35 32.92 0.80
CA ALA A 279 -24.24 32.94 -0.36
C ALA A 279 -25.08 31.66 -0.42
N GLU A 280 -26.32 31.80 -0.88
CA GLU A 280 -27.24 30.68 -1.08
C GLU A 280 -26.59 29.59 -1.96
N GLY A 281 -26.70 28.33 -1.51
CA GLY A 281 -26.12 27.18 -2.21
C GLY A 281 -24.61 27.01 -2.08
N SER A 282 -23.91 27.81 -1.27
CA SER A 282 -22.46 27.73 -1.06
C SER A 282 -22.04 27.89 0.41
N ALA A 283 -22.92 27.55 1.35
CA ALA A 283 -22.68 27.74 2.78
C ALA A 283 -21.70 26.74 3.36
N ASN A 284 -20.56 27.19 3.89
CA ASN A 284 -19.60 26.34 4.59
C ASN A 284 -20.02 26.07 6.04
N SER A 285 -21.29 25.74 6.28
CA SER A 285 -21.83 25.68 7.63
C SER A 285 -21.70 24.30 8.25
N ASN A 286 -20.85 24.19 9.27
CA ASN A 286 -20.46 22.92 9.86
C ASN A 286 -21.00 22.75 11.29
N GLY A 287 -21.04 21.49 11.75
CA GLY A 287 -21.41 21.18 13.12
C GLY A 287 -20.30 21.60 14.09
N ILE A 288 -19.12 21.00 13.93
CA ILE A 288 -17.91 21.40 14.66
C ILE A 288 -16.80 21.70 13.66
N GLU A 289 -16.21 22.88 13.79
CA GLU A 289 -15.09 23.32 12.96
C GLU A 289 -13.83 23.58 13.79
N VAL A 290 -12.72 22.97 13.40
CA VAL A 290 -11.40 23.24 13.97
C VAL A 290 -10.59 23.97 12.91
N ASP A 291 -10.68 25.29 12.94
CA ASP A 291 -10.23 26.17 11.87
C ASP A 291 -8.85 26.77 12.13
N ASP A 292 -8.44 27.63 11.19
CA ASP A 292 -7.29 28.52 11.16
C ASP A 292 -6.49 28.60 12.47
N GLY A 293 -5.30 28.05 12.45
CA GLY A 293 -4.28 28.18 13.48
C GLY A 293 -4.53 27.39 14.76
N SER A 294 -5.65 26.69 14.91
CA SER A 294 -5.97 25.92 16.11
C SER A 294 -4.97 24.78 16.34
N LYS A 295 -4.57 24.54 17.59
CA LYS A 295 -3.65 23.47 17.96
C LYS A 295 -4.15 22.69 19.16
N HIS A 296 -3.82 21.40 19.25
CA HIS A 296 -4.09 20.61 20.46
C HIS A 296 -5.58 20.65 20.85
N VAL A 297 -6.43 20.10 19.99
CA VAL A 297 -7.89 20.14 20.13
C VAL A 297 -8.44 18.72 20.25
N TRP A 298 -9.29 18.47 21.24
CA TRP A 298 -9.93 17.18 21.49
C TRP A 298 -11.44 17.27 21.37
N LEU A 299 -12.01 16.49 20.44
CA LEU A 299 -13.44 16.31 20.25
C LEU A 299 -13.80 14.92 20.81
N LEU A 300 -14.62 14.87 21.86
CA LEU A 300 -14.85 13.66 22.65
C LEU A 300 -16.35 13.33 22.74
N ASN A 301 -16.77 12.23 22.11
CA ASN A 301 -18.14 11.71 22.12
C ASN A 301 -19.19 12.75 21.69
N ASN A 302 -18.87 13.59 20.71
CA ASN A 302 -19.82 14.56 20.17
C ASN A 302 -20.72 13.91 19.11
N TYR A 303 -21.84 14.58 18.82
CA TYR A 303 -22.78 14.19 17.79
C TYR A 303 -23.06 15.37 16.85
N THR A 304 -23.06 15.13 15.54
CA THR A 304 -23.44 16.14 14.55
C THR A 304 -24.51 15.62 13.61
N SER A 305 -25.41 16.51 13.16
CA SER A 305 -26.36 16.14 12.11
C SER A 305 -26.92 17.27 11.26
N GLY A 306 -27.15 16.96 9.98
CA GLY A 306 -27.80 17.88 9.03
C GLY A 306 -26.93 19.07 8.61
N ASN A 307 -25.63 19.03 8.89
CA ASN A 307 -24.68 20.07 8.53
C ASN A 307 -24.12 19.84 7.12
N ILE A 308 -23.38 20.81 6.59
CA ILE A 308 -22.53 20.54 5.42
C ILE A 308 -21.38 19.64 5.80
N ARG A 309 -20.79 19.87 6.98
CA ARG A 309 -19.80 18.93 7.54
C ARG A 309 -20.10 18.66 8.99
N GLY A 310 -19.98 17.39 9.37
CA GLY A 310 -20.09 17.01 10.77
C GLY A 310 -18.94 17.60 11.55
N VAL A 311 -17.73 17.15 11.22
CA VAL A 311 -16.48 17.75 11.68
C VAL A 311 -15.65 18.22 10.50
N GLU A 312 -15.27 19.48 10.53
CA GLU A 312 -14.29 20.07 9.61
C GLU A 312 -13.00 20.39 10.37
N VAL A 313 -11.87 19.88 9.86
CA VAL A 313 -10.53 20.25 10.34
C VAL A 313 -9.84 20.95 9.18
N LYS A 314 -9.75 22.28 9.26
CA LYS A 314 -9.34 23.08 8.11
C LYS A 314 -8.43 24.27 8.41
N ALA A 315 -8.01 24.90 7.33
CA ALA A 315 -7.73 26.33 7.28
C ALA A 315 -8.02 26.90 5.89
N HIS A 316 -8.15 28.21 5.84
CA HIS A 316 -8.15 29.02 4.63
C HIS A 316 -6.75 29.17 4.02
N SER A 317 -6.69 29.59 2.75
CA SER A 317 -5.48 29.56 1.93
C SER A 317 -4.28 30.35 2.43
N LEU A 318 -4.49 31.39 3.25
CA LEU A 318 -3.39 32.22 3.76
C LEU A 318 -2.98 31.84 5.18
N TRP A 319 -3.79 31.02 5.85
CA TRP A 319 -3.73 30.83 7.29
C TRP A 319 -3.12 29.47 7.64
N PRO A 320 -2.51 29.34 8.82
CA PRO A 320 -1.98 28.05 9.26
C PRO A 320 -3.13 27.04 9.41
N ALA A 321 -2.98 25.84 8.86
CA ALA A 321 -3.88 24.72 9.15
C ALA A 321 -3.87 24.36 10.63
N SER A 322 -5.02 23.90 11.11
CA SER A 322 -5.12 23.32 12.45
C SER A 322 -4.23 22.09 12.59
N GLN A 323 -3.68 21.88 13.79
CA GLN A 323 -2.68 20.84 14.05
C GLN A 323 -2.99 20.06 15.32
N ASN A 324 -2.59 18.80 15.33
CA ASN A 324 -2.72 17.93 16.50
C ASN A 324 -4.17 17.89 17.02
N VAL A 325 -5.08 17.51 16.12
CA VAL A 325 -6.53 17.45 16.36
C VAL A 325 -6.93 16.00 16.57
N HIS A 326 -7.67 15.73 17.64
CA HIS A 326 -8.11 14.38 18.01
C HIS A 326 -9.63 14.31 18.08
N ILE A 327 -10.22 13.46 17.25
CA ILE A 327 -11.66 13.22 17.17
C ILE A 327 -11.92 11.80 17.66
N ILE A 328 -12.65 11.65 18.77
CA ILE A 328 -12.77 10.39 19.48
C ILE A 328 -14.24 10.13 19.82
N GLY A 329 -14.76 8.98 19.39
CA GLY A 329 -16.14 8.57 19.71
C GLY A 329 -17.22 9.43 19.04
N HIS A 330 -16.89 10.18 17.98
CA HIS A 330 -17.83 11.08 17.31
C HIS A 330 -18.83 10.31 16.45
N VAL A 331 -20.08 10.76 16.42
CA VAL A 331 -21.10 10.29 15.48
C VAL A 331 -21.58 11.44 14.61
N SER A 332 -21.44 11.29 13.30
CA SER A 332 -22.01 12.20 12.31
C SER A 332 -23.17 11.52 11.60
N TYR A 333 -24.34 12.17 11.58
CA TYR A 333 -25.57 11.65 11.02
C TYR A 333 -26.16 12.59 9.98
N ARG A 334 -26.21 12.17 8.72
CA ARG A 334 -26.79 12.97 7.61
C ARG A 334 -26.16 14.35 7.44
N ASP A 335 -24.91 14.50 7.83
CA ASP A 335 -24.07 15.59 7.34
C ASP A 335 -23.65 15.29 5.89
N VAL A 336 -23.38 16.30 5.06
CA VAL A 336 -22.93 16.03 3.67
C VAL A 336 -21.58 15.33 3.70
N ARG A 337 -20.57 15.91 4.35
CA ARG A 337 -19.32 15.22 4.64
C ARG A 337 -19.18 15.02 6.13
N ALA A 338 -19.24 13.77 6.58
CA ALA A 338 -19.18 13.48 8.01
C ALA A 338 -17.88 13.98 8.66
N TYR A 339 -16.74 13.71 8.02
CA TYR A 339 -15.43 14.22 8.41
C TYR A 339 -14.69 14.75 7.18
N ASP A 340 -14.35 16.04 7.17
CA ASP A 340 -13.58 16.69 6.10
C ASP A 340 -12.32 17.34 6.66
N ILE A 341 -11.16 16.81 6.27
CA ILE A 341 -9.85 17.26 6.73
C ILE A 341 -9.15 17.88 5.51
N ARG A 342 -8.97 19.20 5.49
CA ARG A 342 -8.51 19.91 4.28
C ARG A 342 -7.79 21.23 4.56
N HIS A 343 -6.84 21.60 3.72
CA HIS A 343 -6.28 22.96 3.74
C HIS A 343 -6.50 23.65 2.39
N ILE A 344 -7.38 24.65 2.35
CA ILE A 344 -7.75 25.37 1.12
C ILE A 344 -6.50 25.99 0.48
N GLY A 345 -6.40 26.00 -0.85
CA GLY A 345 -5.26 26.61 -1.55
C GLY A 345 -3.96 25.81 -1.48
N HIS A 346 -4.02 24.58 -0.97
CA HIS A 346 -2.89 23.63 -0.90
C HIS A 346 -3.24 22.28 -1.53
N HIS A 347 -4.12 22.25 -2.53
CA HIS A 347 -4.72 21.02 -3.09
C HIS A 347 -4.20 20.69 -4.49
N GLN A 348 -4.05 21.68 -5.35
CA GLN A 348 -3.69 21.50 -6.74
C GLN A 348 -2.18 21.27 -6.89
N ALA A 349 -1.78 20.72 -8.03
CA ALA A 349 -0.36 20.50 -8.32
C ALA A 349 0.42 21.83 -8.47
N SER A 350 -0.26 22.91 -8.84
CA SER A 350 0.29 24.26 -8.90
C SER A 350 0.34 24.98 -7.55
N ASP A 351 -0.46 24.53 -6.59
CA ASP A 351 -0.56 25.16 -5.28
C ASP A 351 0.73 24.91 -4.47
N PRO A 352 1.12 25.87 -3.60
CA PRO A 352 2.17 25.61 -2.62
C PRO A 352 1.74 24.46 -1.72
N GLU A 353 2.70 23.65 -1.29
CA GLU A 353 2.42 22.60 -0.32
C GLU A 353 2.20 23.20 1.07
N SER A 354 1.24 22.67 1.83
CA SER A 354 1.02 23.18 3.18
C SER A 354 2.21 22.87 4.09
N THR A 355 2.66 23.89 4.82
CA THR A 355 3.68 23.77 5.87
C THR A 355 3.09 23.46 7.24
N THR A 356 1.76 23.47 7.38
CA THR A 356 1.08 23.40 8.68
C THR A 356 0.01 22.30 8.77
N ALA A 357 -0.48 21.71 7.68
CA ALA A 357 -1.53 20.68 7.74
C ALA A 357 -0.98 19.31 8.18
N TYR A 358 -0.90 19.08 9.49
CA TYR A 358 -0.35 17.87 10.09
C TYR A 358 -1.19 17.36 11.27
N ASP A 359 -1.06 16.06 11.54
CA ASP A 359 -1.41 15.45 12.81
C ASP A 359 -2.91 15.53 13.14
N VAL A 360 -3.69 14.68 12.48
CA VAL A 360 -5.11 14.50 12.80
C VAL A 360 -5.37 13.04 13.16
N THR A 361 -6.08 12.79 14.25
CA THR A 361 -6.44 11.45 14.69
C THR A 361 -7.94 11.27 14.80
N LEU A 362 -8.48 10.22 14.18
CA LEU A 362 -9.87 9.77 14.36
C LEU A 362 -9.87 8.41 15.05
N THR A 363 -10.58 8.30 16.17
CA THR A 363 -10.73 7.04 16.92
C THR A 363 -12.20 6.76 17.18
N ASP A 364 -12.68 5.54 16.90
CA ASP A 364 -14.05 5.09 17.19
C ASP A 364 -15.13 6.04 16.62
N CYS A 365 -14.92 6.53 15.40
CA CYS A 365 -15.78 7.51 14.73
C CYS A 365 -16.78 6.84 13.78
N SER A 366 -17.98 7.39 13.67
CA SER A 366 -19.05 6.87 12.82
C SER A 366 -19.64 7.92 11.89
N ALA A 367 -19.70 7.62 10.60
CA ALA A 367 -20.44 8.36 9.59
C ALA A 367 -21.70 7.56 9.19
N ILE A 368 -22.87 8.14 9.41
CA ILE A 368 -24.15 7.48 9.19
C ILE A 368 -24.97 8.30 8.19
N GLU A 369 -25.31 7.65 7.07
CA GLU A 369 -26.15 8.16 5.99
C GLU A 369 -25.74 9.57 5.51
N PRO A 370 -24.50 9.81 5.05
CA PRO A 370 -24.18 11.11 4.44
C PRO A 370 -25.14 11.44 3.28
N VAL A 371 -25.66 12.68 3.22
CA VAL A 371 -26.67 13.10 2.22
C VAL A 371 -26.36 14.45 1.61
N PHE A 372 -26.83 14.72 0.40
CA PHE A 372 -26.80 16.04 -0.22
C PHE A 372 -27.60 17.06 0.62
N ASN A 373 -27.16 18.31 0.63
CA ASN A 373 -27.82 19.41 1.33
C ASN A 373 -27.79 20.67 0.45
N SER A 374 -28.94 21.30 0.27
CA SER A 374 -29.09 22.50 -0.57
C SER A 374 -28.35 23.72 -0.04
N LEU A 375 -27.92 23.71 1.24
CA LEU A 375 -27.06 24.77 1.77
C LEU A 375 -25.73 24.87 1.01
N TYR A 376 -25.22 23.76 0.45
CA TYR A 376 -24.03 23.77 -0.39
C TYR A 376 -24.15 22.77 -1.55
N GLU A 377 -24.65 23.27 -2.70
CA GLU A 377 -25.09 22.45 -3.83
C GLU A 377 -23.98 21.64 -4.51
N SER A 378 -22.75 22.16 -4.52
CA SER A 378 -21.62 21.50 -5.20
C SER A 378 -20.86 20.50 -4.33
N VAL A 379 -21.14 20.45 -3.02
CA VAL A 379 -20.50 19.49 -2.11
C VAL A 379 -21.25 18.16 -2.18
N THR A 380 -20.50 17.10 -2.42
CA THR A 380 -21.05 15.75 -2.56
C THR A 380 -20.88 14.91 -1.28
N PRO A 381 -21.78 13.95 -0.99
CA PRO A 381 -21.77 13.22 0.28
C PRO A 381 -20.55 12.33 0.48
N ARG A 382 -19.95 12.33 1.67
CA ARG A 382 -18.76 11.53 2.02
C ARG A 382 -18.81 11.08 3.48
N ALA A 383 -18.35 9.86 3.73
CA ALA A 383 -18.04 9.42 5.09
C ALA A 383 -16.73 10.05 5.59
N LEU A 384 -15.68 10.10 4.77
CA LEU A 384 -14.39 10.66 5.15
C LEU A 384 -13.67 11.26 3.93
N VAL A 385 -13.14 12.47 4.08
CA VAL A 385 -12.29 13.12 3.08
C VAL A 385 -11.03 13.64 3.73
N ILE A 386 -9.87 13.35 3.11
CA ILE A 386 -8.57 13.85 3.54
C ILE A 386 -7.86 14.49 2.35
N SER A 387 -7.52 15.77 2.50
CA SER A 387 -6.90 16.62 1.48
C SER A 387 -5.79 17.46 2.14
N ALA A 388 -4.64 17.63 1.49
CA ALA A 388 -3.44 18.35 1.94
C ALA A 388 -2.76 17.85 3.23
N TYR A 389 -3.52 17.38 4.21
CA TYR A 389 -3.02 16.96 5.50
C TYR A 389 -2.08 15.76 5.42
N LYS A 390 -1.08 15.77 6.30
CA LYS A 390 -0.11 14.70 6.45
C LYS A 390 -0.13 14.12 7.86
N ASN A 391 0.30 12.87 7.99
CA ASN A 391 0.32 12.16 9.27
C ASN A 391 -1.08 12.07 9.90
N VAL A 392 -2.03 11.50 9.16
CA VAL A 392 -3.40 11.29 9.63
C VAL A 392 -3.58 9.84 10.06
N ASN A 393 -4.09 9.62 11.27
CA ASN A 393 -4.31 8.29 11.83
C ASN A 393 -5.79 8.05 12.12
N ILE A 394 -6.34 6.98 11.57
CA ILE A 394 -7.73 6.57 11.74
C ILE A 394 -7.75 5.17 12.33
N SER A 395 -8.42 4.99 13.46
CA SER A 395 -8.58 3.71 14.15
C SER A 395 -10.04 3.46 14.53
N GLY A 396 -10.63 2.34 14.10
CA GLY A 396 -12.01 2.02 14.45
C GLY A 396 -13.01 2.99 13.80
N PHE A 397 -13.17 2.93 12.48
CA PHE A 397 -14.08 3.82 11.74
C PHE A 397 -15.26 3.04 11.17
N THR A 398 -16.48 3.57 11.31
CA THR A 398 -17.69 2.94 10.78
C THR A 398 -18.39 3.88 9.79
N ALA A 399 -18.58 3.43 8.55
CA ALA A 399 -19.38 4.10 7.53
C ALA A 399 -20.63 3.28 7.21
N ILE A 400 -21.80 3.85 7.44
CA ILE A 400 -23.09 3.21 7.16
C ILE A 400 -23.86 4.09 6.16
N GLY A 401 -24.12 3.55 4.98
CA GLY A 401 -24.96 4.18 3.96
C GLY A 401 -26.38 3.63 3.96
N ASP A 402 -27.28 4.38 3.32
CA ASP A 402 -28.61 3.94 2.92
C ASP A 402 -28.53 3.31 1.52
N PRO A 403 -28.79 1.99 1.37
CA PRO A 403 -28.75 1.31 0.08
C PRO A 403 -29.68 1.90 -0.98
N ALA A 404 -30.74 2.61 -0.59
CA ALA A 404 -31.70 3.23 -1.49
C ALA A 404 -31.32 4.65 -1.90
N TYR A 405 -30.34 5.27 -1.23
CA TYR A 405 -29.95 6.65 -1.49
C TYR A 405 -29.02 6.77 -2.70
N ASP A 406 -29.28 7.76 -3.56
CA ASP A 406 -28.42 8.06 -4.70
C ASP A 406 -27.22 8.93 -4.26
N TYR A 407 -26.07 8.28 -4.13
CA TYR A 407 -24.80 8.95 -3.82
C TYR A 407 -24.14 9.59 -5.05
N GLY A 408 -24.77 9.54 -6.23
CA GLY A 408 -24.28 10.14 -7.46
C GLY A 408 -22.97 9.53 -7.98
N GLY A 409 -22.69 8.26 -7.65
CA GLY A 409 -21.44 7.58 -8.04
C GLY A 409 -20.19 8.15 -7.36
N ASN A 410 -20.34 8.96 -6.32
CA ASN A 410 -19.22 9.52 -5.57
C ASN A 410 -18.53 8.46 -4.69
N PRO A 411 -17.23 8.63 -4.34
CA PRO A 411 -16.55 7.76 -3.37
C PRO A 411 -17.13 7.91 -1.96
N VAL A 412 -17.10 6.85 -1.13
CA VAL A 412 -17.49 6.93 0.29
C VAL A 412 -16.37 7.56 1.12
N VAL A 413 -15.14 7.09 0.93
CA VAL A 413 -13.90 7.63 1.50
C VAL A 413 -13.00 8.12 0.37
N ALA A 414 -12.48 9.34 0.48
CA ALA A 414 -11.58 9.93 -0.50
C ALA A 414 -10.29 10.45 0.14
N LEU A 415 -9.15 9.86 -0.23
CA LEU A 415 -7.82 10.35 0.10
C LEU A 415 -7.24 11.01 -1.15
N GLN A 416 -7.03 12.32 -1.10
CA GLN A 416 -6.81 13.12 -2.31
C GLN A 416 -5.95 14.36 -2.06
N TYR A 417 -5.69 15.11 -3.14
CA TYR A 417 -5.13 16.47 -3.09
C TYR A 417 -3.91 16.60 -2.17
N ARG A 418 -2.80 15.94 -2.51
CA ARG A 418 -1.51 16.00 -1.79
C ARG A 418 -1.49 15.46 -0.36
N SER A 419 -2.59 14.88 0.14
CA SER A 419 -2.58 14.25 1.46
C SER A 419 -1.62 13.05 1.49
N GLN A 420 -0.84 12.86 2.56
CA GLN A 420 0.19 11.81 2.60
C GLN A 420 0.39 11.24 4.00
N ASN A 421 1.01 10.05 4.07
CA ASN A 421 1.28 9.36 5.34
C ASN A 421 -0.03 9.17 6.15
N ILE A 422 -0.96 8.43 5.56
CA ILE A 422 -2.29 8.18 6.14
C ILE A 422 -2.37 6.73 6.57
N THR A 423 -2.80 6.50 7.81
CA THR A 423 -3.06 5.16 8.34
C THR A 423 -4.53 5.01 8.65
N ILE A 424 -5.17 4.00 8.07
CA ILE A 424 -6.52 3.54 8.40
C ILE A 424 -6.40 2.12 8.94
N ASN A 425 -6.79 1.92 10.20
CA ASN A 425 -6.86 0.63 10.86
C ASN A 425 -8.28 0.39 11.38
N GLY A 426 -8.91 -0.74 11.06
CA GLY A 426 -10.23 -1.04 11.64
C GLY A 426 -11.36 -0.24 11.00
N ILE A 427 -11.50 -0.22 9.67
CA ILE A 427 -12.61 0.45 8.99
C ILE A 427 -13.70 -0.53 8.54
N LYS A 428 -14.96 -0.20 8.81
CA LYS A 428 -16.15 -0.97 8.38
C LYS A 428 -17.04 -0.13 7.48
N ILE A 429 -17.36 -0.62 6.29
CA ILE A 429 -18.18 0.10 5.31
C ILE A 429 -19.33 -0.79 4.84
N ARG A 430 -20.57 -0.27 4.86
CA ARG A 430 -21.74 -0.96 4.31
C ARG A 430 -22.79 -0.01 3.76
N GLY A 431 -23.59 -0.50 2.81
CA GLY A 431 -24.83 0.16 2.39
C GLY A 431 -24.70 1.27 1.35
N PHE A 432 -23.50 1.55 0.81
CA PHE A 432 -23.31 2.59 -0.20
C PHE A 432 -23.51 2.07 -1.64
N LYS A 433 -24.66 1.45 -1.92
CA LYS A 433 -24.91 0.74 -3.19
C LYS A 433 -24.80 1.61 -4.44
N GLN A 434 -25.17 2.88 -4.34
CA GLN A 434 -25.11 3.86 -5.44
C GLN A 434 -23.85 4.75 -5.42
N ALA A 435 -22.89 4.46 -4.52
CA ALA A 435 -21.57 5.09 -4.56
C ALA A 435 -20.71 4.45 -5.66
N GLY A 436 -19.70 5.17 -6.14
CA GLY A 436 -18.81 4.65 -7.20
C GLY A 436 -17.73 3.71 -6.69
N VAL A 437 -17.29 3.92 -5.45
CA VAL A 437 -16.20 3.18 -4.78
C VAL A 437 -16.25 3.43 -3.27
N ASP A 438 -15.89 2.44 -2.46
CA ASP A 438 -15.86 2.59 -1.00
C ASP A 438 -14.63 3.40 -0.56
N ILE A 439 -13.42 3.05 -1.01
CA ILE A 439 -12.20 3.81 -0.70
C ILE A 439 -11.48 4.20 -2.00
N ASN A 440 -11.37 5.50 -2.24
CA ASN A 440 -10.64 6.05 -3.38
C ASN A 440 -9.34 6.74 -2.95
N LEU A 441 -8.22 6.30 -3.52
CA LEU A 441 -6.92 6.95 -3.40
C LEU A 441 -6.63 7.70 -4.71
N SER A 442 -6.77 9.03 -4.70
CA SER A 442 -6.63 9.83 -5.91
C SER A 442 -5.17 9.93 -6.36
N GLY A 443 -4.93 9.67 -7.65
CA GLY A 443 -3.62 9.74 -8.30
C GLY A 443 -3.35 11.06 -9.01
N GLY A 444 -2.36 11.06 -9.92
CA GLY A 444 -1.98 12.23 -10.72
C GLY A 444 -0.86 13.07 -10.09
N SER A 445 -0.74 14.32 -10.53
CA SER A 445 0.32 15.24 -10.10
C SER A 445 0.14 15.76 -8.67
N ASN A 446 -1.10 15.78 -8.17
CA ASN A 446 -1.47 16.13 -6.79
C ASN A 446 -2.01 14.92 -6.02
N LYS A 447 -1.44 13.74 -6.30
CA LYS A 447 -1.83 12.47 -5.69
C LYS A 447 -1.76 12.47 -4.16
N THR A 448 -2.51 11.55 -3.55
CA THR A 448 -2.15 11.02 -2.23
C THR A 448 -1.02 9.98 -2.34
N ASP A 449 -0.26 9.71 -1.28
CA ASP A 449 0.72 8.60 -1.24
C ASP A 449 1.09 8.23 0.21
N TYR A 450 1.85 7.16 0.41
CA TYR A 450 2.21 6.62 1.73
C TYR A 450 0.97 6.27 2.56
N VAL A 451 0.08 5.47 1.96
CA VAL A 451 -1.21 5.10 2.56
C VAL A 451 -1.16 3.66 3.08
N LYS A 452 -1.62 3.46 4.31
CA LYS A 452 -1.76 2.13 4.95
C LYS A 452 -3.22 1.91 5.28
N ILE A 453 -3.84 0.89 4.71
CA ILE A 453 -5.20 0.43 5.02
C ILE A 453 -5.08 -0.98 5.57
N SER A 454 -5.55 -1.18 6.79
CA SER A 454 -5.43 -2.45 7.49
C SER A 454 -6.65 -2.79 8.32
N ASN A 455 -6.92 -4.08 8.54
CA ASN A 455 -8.04 -4.56 9.35
C ASN A 455 -9.37 -3.95 8.88
N PHE A 456 -9.76 -4.17 7.63
CA PHE A 456 -10.96 -3.53 7.05
C PHE A 456 -12.03 -4.53 6.63
N ASP A 457 -13.29 -4.15 6.79
CA ASP A 457 -14.45 -4.93 6.36
C ASP A 457 -15.34 -4.08 5.46
N ILE A 458 -15.58 -4.53 4.22
CA ILE A 458 -16.54 -3.92 3.30
C ILE A 458 -17.65 -4.93 3.05
N TYR A 459 -18.89 -4.58 3.38
CA TYR A 459 -20.03 -5.49 3.30
C TYR A 459 -21.18 -4.87 2.52
N GLN A 460 -21.53 -5.49 1.40
CA GLN A 460 -22.66 -5.13 0.54
C GLN A 460 -22.75 -3.62 0.31
N SER A 461 -21.67 -3.06 -0.18
CA SER A 461 -21.51 -1.61 -0.36
C SER A 461 -21.37 -1.25 -1.84
N SER A 462 -20.44 -0.38 -2.20
CA SER A 462 -20.31 0.11 -3.57
C SER A 462 -19.88 -0.99 -4.56
N PRO A 463 -20.01 -0.76 -5.88
CA PRO A 463 -19.52 -1.69 -6.90
C PRO A 463 -17.99 -1.85 -6.92
N LYS A 464 -17.22 -0.99 -6.24
CA LYS A 464 -15.75 -1.08 -6.19
C LYS A 464 -15.25 -0.94 -4.75
N GLY A 465 -14.55 -1.93 -4.22
CA GLY A 465 -14.04 -1.85 -2.84
C GLY A 465 -12.99 -0.74 -2.67
N ILE A 466 -11.78 -0.97 -3.17
CA ILE A 466 -10.65 -0.01 -3.06
C ILE A 466 -10.13 0.31 -4.46
N SER A 467 -10.06 1.60 -4.79
CA SER A 467 -9.51 2.10 -6.05
C SER A 467 -8.24 2.91 -5.78
N ILE A 468 -7.14 2.54 -6.43
CA ILE A 468 -5.85 3.22 -6.37
C ILE A 468 -5.65 4.00 -7.66
N GLY A 469 -5.32 5.29 -7.57
CA GLY A 469 -5.02 6.15 -8.71
C GLY A 469 -3.62 5.95 -9.29
N GLY A 470 -3.38 6.54 -10.46
CA GLY A 470 -2.07 6.50 -11.12
C GLY A 470 -0.98 7.28 -10.36
N GLY A 471 0.25 6.75 -10.39
CA GLY A 471 1.42 7.40 -9.78
C GLY A 471 1.60 7.18 -8.27
N LEU A 472 0.73 6.37 -7.64
CA LEU A 472 0.86 5.93 -6.25
C LEU A 472 1.80 4.72 -6.18
N TYR A 473 2.81 4.79 -5.32
CA TYR A 473 3.84 3.75 -5.21
C TYR A 473 3.99 3.19 -3.80
N HIS A 474 3.45 3.86 -2.79
CA HIS A 474 3.59 3.46 -1.39
C HIS A 474 2.21 3.24 -0.76
N VAL A 475 1.54 2.16 -1.18
CA VAL A 475 0.22 1.78 -0.66
C VAL A 475 0.28 0.37 -0.08
N ASN A 476 -0.16 0.22 1.17
CA ASN A 476 -0.26 -1.07 1.86
C ASN A 476 -1.73 -1.39 2.15
N ILE A 477 -2.20 -2.55 1.69
CA ILE A 477 -3.56 -3.06 1.94
C ILE A 477 -3.43 -4.43 2.62
N ILE A 478 -3.78 -4.51 3.91
CA ILE A 478 -3.44 -5.66 4.75
C ILE A 478 -4.65 -6.13 5.56
N ASN A 479 -4.85 -7.45 5.68
CA ASN A 479 -5.87 -8.05 6.56
C ASN A 479 -7.27 -7.47 6.36
N GLY A 480 -7.90 -7.76 5.22
CA GLY A 480 -9.22 -7.19 4.91
C GLY A 480 -10.19 -8.18 4.31
N THR A 481 -11.48 -7.95 4.54
CA THR A 481 -12.58 -8.76 4.02
C THR A 481 -13.52 -7.87 3.22
N MET A 482 -13.81 -8.26 1.98
CA MET A 482 -14.79 -7.58 1.13
C MET A 482 -15.83 -8.58 0.64
N ILE A 483 -17.09 -8.37 1.02
CA ILE A 483 -18.22 -9.18 0.59
C ILE A 483 -19.14 -8.27 -0.23
N GLY A 484 -18.98 -8.35 -1.55
CA GLY A 484 -19.80 -7.66 -2.51
C GLY A 484 -21.16 -8.34 -2.72
N ASP A 485 -22.05 -7.66 -3.42
CA ASP A 485 -23.32 -8.19 -3.90
C ASP A 485 -23.57 -7.56 -5.27
N GLY A 486 -23.09 -8.26 -6.30
CA GLY A 486 -23.04 -7.77 -7.68
C GLY A 486 -21.95 -6.70 -7.91
N GLY A 487 -20.86 -6.72 -7.15
CA GLY A 487 -19.76 -5.76 -7.29
C GLY A 487 -18.97 -5.96 -8.58
N SER A 488 -18.31 -4.92 -9.07
CA SER A 488 -17.47 -4.98 -10.28
C SER A 488 -16.04 -5.44 -9.97
N VAL A 489 -15.38 -4.85 -8.97
CA VAL A 489 -14.01 -5.21 -8.58
C VAL A 489 -13.75 -4.94 -7.11
N GLY A 490 -13.11 -5.87 -6.40
CA GLY A 490 -12.69 -5.67 -5.01
C GLY A 490 -11.59 -4.60 -4.90
N ILE A 491 -10.40 -4.89 -5.45
CA ILE A 491 -9.27 -3.94 -5.50
C ILE A 491 -8.92 -3.58 -6.95
N GLN A 492 -8.90 -2.30 -7.29
CA GLN A 492 -8.46 -1.80 -8.59
C GLN A 492 -7.17 -0.99 -8.44
N THR A 493 -6.12 -1.35 -9.18
CA THR A 493 -4.87 -0.58 -9.24
C THR A 493 -4.30 -0.51 -10.66
N PRO A 494 -3.88 0.67 -11.15
CA PRO A 494 -3.32 0.85 -12.49
C PRO A 494 -1.87 0.37 -12.59
N ASN A 495 -1.21 0.10 -11.47
CA ASN A 495 0.15 -0.43 -11.41
C ASN A 495 0.23 -1.64 -10.47
N SER A 496 1.38 -2.30 -10.42
CA SER A 496 1.62 -3.48 -9.60
C SER A 496 2.33 -3.18 -8.27
N GLN A 497 2.40 -1.92 -7.83
CA GLN A 497 3.30 -1.47 -6.75
C GLN A 497 2.68 -1.57 -5.35
N ALA A 498 1.35 -1.59 -5.22
CA ALA A 498 0.70 -1.76 -3.92
C ALA A 498 1.08 -3.09 -3.24
N VAL A 499 1.41 -3.05 -1.94
CA VAL A 499 1.57 -4.24 -1.11
C VAL A 499 0.18 -4.73 -0.71
N ILE A 500 -0.10 -6.01 -0.94
CA ILE A 500 -1.38 -6.65 -0.63
C ILE A 500 -1.14 -7.96 0.11
N LEU A 501 -1.67 -8.10 1.33
CA LEU A 501 -1.45 -9.27 2.18
C LEU A 501 -2.67 -9.62 3.01
N GLY A 502 -3.13 -10.88 2.93
CA GLY A 502 -4.23 -11.37 3.77
C GLY A 502 -5.57 -10.69 3.47
N VAL A 503 -5.85 -10.38 2.22
CA VAL A 503 -7.11 -9.75 1.80
C VAL A 503 -7.98 -10.76 1.07
N HIS A 504 -9.25 -10.82 1.42
CA HIS A 504 -10.26 -11.65 0.76
C HIS A 504 -11.33 -10.77 0.11
N ALA A 505 -11.77 -11.15 -1.08
CA ALA A 505 -12.86 -10.48 -1.78
C ALA A 505 -13.75 -11.51 -2.46
N GLU A 506 -15.06 -11.47 -2.18
CA GLU A 506 -16.09 -12.29 -2.83
C GLU A 506 -17.28 -11.42 -3.23
N GLY A 507 -18.15 -11.93 -4.12
CA GLY A 507 -19.31 -11.17 -4.59
C GLY A 507 -18.98 -10.01 -5.56
N TYR A 508 -17.76 -9.98 -6.10
CA TYR A 508 -17.31 -9.09 -7.17
C TYR A 508 -17.02 -9.88 -8.45
N SER A 509 -17.24 -9.28 -9.62
CA SER A 509 -16.88 -9.89 -10.92
C SER A 509 -15.37 -10.18 -11.05
N ALA A 510 -14.53 -9.42 -10.36
CA ALA A 510 -13.13 -9.74 -10.13
C ALA A 510 -12.75 -9.39 -8.67
N ALA A 511 -12.00 -10.25 -7.99
CA ALA A 511 -11.48 -9.92 -6.67
C ALA A 511 -10.49 -8.74 -6.77
N ALA A 512 -9.58 -8.78 -7.75
CA ALA A 512 -8.68 -7.67 -8.05
C ALA A 512 -8.52 -7.42 -9.55
N SER A 513 -8.17 -6.18 -9.90
CA SER A 513 -7.69 -5.76 -11.21
C SER A 513 -6.37 -5.00 -11.02
N ILE A 514 -5.24 -5.64 -11.33
CA ILE A 514 -3.89 -5.09 -11.16
C ILE A 514 -3.27 -4.87 -12.55
N LYS A 515 -3.01 -3.61 -12.92
CA LYS A 515 -2.46 -3.22 -14.24
C LYS A 515 -3.27 -3.84 -15.41
N GLY A 516 -4.59 -3.87 -15.27
CA GLY A 516 -5.52 -4.44 -16.25
C GLY A 516 -5.66 -5.97 -16.25
N GLN A 517 -4.87 -6.68 -15.44
CA GLN A 517 -5.03 -8.13 -15.24
C GLN A 517 -6.02 -8.39 -14.12
N THR A 518 -7.03 -9.22 -14.38
CA THR A 518 -8.08 -9.57 -13.43
C THR A 518 -7.73 -10.85 -12.67
N TYR A 519 -8.12 -10.92 -11.41
CA TYR A 519 -7.87 -12.05 -10.53
C TYR A 519 -9.19 -12.48 -9.87
N GLU A 520 -9.46 -13.79 -9.86
CA GLU A 520 -10.59 -14.38 -9.13
C GLU A 520 -10.38 -14.37 -7.61
N GLN A 521 -9.12 -14.34 -7.18
CA GLN A 521 -8.72 -14.24 -5.77
C GLN A 521 -7.64 -13.16 -5.64
N ILE A 522 -7.65 -12.43 -4.52
CA ILE A 522 -6.62 -11.41 -4.27
C ILE A 522 -5.24 -12.09 -4.15
N PRO A 523 -4.22 -11.69 -4.94
CA PRO A 523 -2.88 -12.24 -4.80
C PRO A 523 -2.18 -11.72 -3.55
N VAL A 524 -1.26 -12.52 -2.99
CA VAL A 524 -0.23 -12.00 -2.09
C VAL A 524 0.78 -11.23 -2.93
N ASN A 525 0.81 -9.91 -2.77
CA ASN A 525 1.67 -9.01 -3.54
C ASN A 525 2.62 -8.28 -2.60
N LEU A 526 3.88 -8.70 -2.53
CA LEU A 526 4.91 -8.10 -1.69
C LEU A 526 5.91 -7.29 -2.55
N LYS A 527 6.58 -6.31 -1.93
CA LYS A 527 7.62 -5.47 -2.54
C LYS A 527 8.88 -5.47 -1.69
N GLY A 528 10.03 -5.32 -2.35
CA GLY A 528 11.34 -5.40 -1.70
C GLY A 528 11.88 -6.83 -1.63
N GLY A 529 13.14 -6.95 -1.20
CA GLY A 529 13.81 -8.24 -1.06
C GLY A 529 13.10 -9.12 -0.01
N ALA A 530 12.88 -10.39 -0.35
CA ALA A 530 12.10 -11.30 0.48
C ALA A 530 12.98 -12.29 1.26
N GLN A 531 12.70 -12.47 2.55
CA GLN A 531 13.31 -13.52 3.37
C GLN A 531 12.19 -14.40 3.94
N LEU A 532 12.09 -15.65 3.45
CA LEU A 532 10.96 -16.53 3.71
C LEU A 532 11.44 -17.86 4.29
N ALA A 533 10.93 -18.24 5.47
CA ALA A 533 11.27 -19.49 6.14
C ALA A 533 12.80 -19.74 6.25
N THR A 534 13.58 -18.67 6.46
CA THR A 534 15.05 -18.73 6.56
C THR A 534 15.50 -18.24 7.93
N SER A 535 16.53 -18.86 8.52
CA SER A 535 17.08 -18.41 9.80
C SER A 535 18.03 -17.22 9.66
N SER A 536 18.62 -17.04 8.48
CA SER A 536 19.63 -16.03 8.14
C SER A 536 19.73 -15.85 6.61
N GLY A 537 20.62 -14.97 6.15
CA GLY A 537 20.80 -14.64 4.73
C GLY A 537 20.42 -13.20 4.41
N PHE A 538 20.63 -12.77 3.16
CA PHE A 538 20.47 -11.37 2.77
C PHE A 538 19.82 -11.22 1.39
N ALA A 539 18.64 -10.59 1.34
CA ALA A 539 17.94 -10.22 0.11
C ALA A 539 18.12 -8.72 -0.15
N PHE A 540 19.32 -8.30 -0.58
CA PHE A 540 19.66 -6.87 -0.72
C PHE A 540 18.92 -6.19 -1.87
N ASP A 541 18.70 -6.90 -2.98
CA ASP A 541 18.00 -6.33 -4.13
C ASP A 541 16.47 -6.42 -3.92
N PRO A 542 15.69 -5.39 -4.27
CA PRO A 542 14.23 -5.40 -4.15
C PRO A 542 13.51 -6.54 -4.90
N THR A 543 14.19 -7.21 -5.82
CA THR A 543 13.69 -8.35 -6.61
C THR A 543 14.31 -9.69 -6.21
N SER A 544 15.13 -9.72 -5.15
CA SER A 544 15.78 -10.93 -4.65
C SER A 544 14.95 -11.65 -3.58
N ALA A 545 15.20 -12.95 -3.41
CA ALA A 545 14.58 -13.74 -2.35
C ALA A 545 15.54 -14.78 -1.76
N VAL A 546 15.49 -14.96 -0.44
CA VAL A 546 16.11 -16.08 0.29
C VAL A 546 14.99 -16.93 0.87
N ILE A 547 14.93 -18.20 0.47
CA ILE A 547 13.83 -19.11 0.82
C ILE A 547 14.40 -20.41 1.39
N ALA A 548 13.86 -20.85 2.54
CA ALA A 548 14.16 -22.15 3.15
C ALA A 548 15.66 -22.41 3.37
N GLY A 549 16.37 -21.41 3.91
CA GLY A 549 17.82 -21.41 4.04
C GLY A 549 18.35 -21.23 5.46
N THR A 550 19.64 -21.53 5.63
CA THR A 550 20.42 -21.26 6.86
C THR A 550 21.84 -20.82 6.48
N GLY A 551 22.50 -20.02 7.31
CA GLY A 551 23.82 -19.43 7.04
C GLY A 551 23.77 -18.10 6.27
N ASP A 552 24.94 -17.59 5.89
CA ASP A 552 25.11 -16.31 5.17
C ASP A 552 24.81 -16.46 3.66
N ILE A 553 23.56 -16.79 3.34
CA ILE A 553 23.12 -17.01 1.95
C ILE A 553 23.10 -15.69 1.19
N MET A 554 23.89 -15.62 0.11
CA MET A 554 23.96 -14.48 -0.79
C MET A 554 24.28 -14.94 -2.22
N ALA A 555 23.33 -14.78 -3.14
CA ALA A 555 23.63 -14.77 -4.57
C ALA A 555 24.03 -13.34 -4.96
N LYS A 556 25.22 -13.16 -5.54
CA LYS A 556 25.69 -11.84 -5.99
C LYS A 556 25.47 -11.72 -7.49
N GLY A 557 25.11 -10.52 -7.96
CA GLY A 557 24.86 -10.23 -9.37
C GLY A 557 23.41 -10.47 -9.81
N GLU A 558 23.08 -10.04 -11.03
CA GLU A 558 21.71 -10.07 -11.55
C GLU A 558 21.34 -11.44 -12.13
N ARG A 559 20.09 -11.90 -11.94
CA ARG A 559 19.55 -13.13 -12.59
C ARG A 559 20.32 -14.40 -12.21
N ASN A 560 20.76 -14.50 -10.96
CA ASN A 560 21.50 -15.66 -10.45
C ASN A 560 20.64 -16.50 -9.51
N ALA A 561 20.94 -17.80 -9.44
CA ALA A 561 20.24 -18.75 -8.57
C ALA A 561 21.21 -19.73 -7.91
N ILE A 562 21.05 -19.91 -6.60
CA ILE A 562 21.76 -20.93 -5.81
C ILE A 562 20.68 -21.80 -5.15
N ILE A 563 20.61 -23.08 -5.52
CA ILE A 563 19.53 -23.99 -5.13
C ILE A 563 20.11 -25.25 -4.51
N SER A 564 19.65 -25.61 -3.32
CA SER A 564 20.10 -26.80 -2.58
C SER A 564 21.63 -26.86 -2.48
N ALA A 565 22.25 -25.73 -2.13
CA ALA A 565 23.70 -25.63 -2.01
C ALA A 565 24.15 -25.34 -0.57
N SER A 566 25.38 -25.71 -0.26
CA SER A 566 25.99 -25.54 1.06
C SER A 566 27.44 -25.06 0.97
N GLY A 567 28.12 -24.95 2.12
CA GLY A 567 29.57 -24.73 2.17
C GLY A 567 30.04 -23.37 1.70
N GLY A 568 29.18 -22.33 1.70
CA GLY A 568 29.56 -20.99 1.26
C GLY A 568 29.55 -20.78 -0.25
N SER A 569 28.78 -21.59 -0.99
CA SER A 569 28.65 -21.47 -2.45
C SER A 569 28.24 -20.04 -2.87
N SER A 570 28.81 -19.55 -3.97
CA SER A 570 28.62 -18.15 -4.41
C SER A 570 28.60 -17.99 -5.91
N THR A 571 27.87 -16.98 -6.40
CA THR A 571 27.84 -16.58 -7.81
C THR A 571 28.35 -15.15 -7.97
N GLU A 572 28.94 -14.85 -9.13
CA GLU A 572 29.24 -13.52 -9.64
C GLU A 572 28.64 -13.36 -11.05
N GLY A 573 28.63 -12.13 -11.58
CA GLY A 573 28.13 -11.86 -12.94
C GLY A 573 26.61 -12.00 -13.07
N SER A 574 26.14 -12.56 -14.19
CA SER A 574 24.72 -12.75 -14.47
C SER A 574 24.41 -14.09 -15.12
N ARG A 575 23.19 -14.61 -14.94
CA ARG A 575 22.71 -15.89 -15.51
C ARG A 575 23.48 -17.11 -14.98
N ALA A 576 23.91 -17.06 -13.73
CA ALA A 576 24.62 -18.13 -13.04
C ALA A 576 23.66 -19.04 -12.25
N LEU A 577 23.89 -20.36 -12.35
CA LEU A 577 23.16 -21.37 -11.57
C LEU A 577 24.13 -22.31 -10.84
N ILE A 578 23.96 -22.44 -9.53
CA ILE A 578 24.57 -23.51 -8.74
C ILE A 578 23.45 -24.38 -8.16
N ALA A 579 23.46 -25.66 -8.48
CA ALA A 579 22.44 -26.60 -8.02
C ALA A 579 23.05 -27.85 -7.38
N ALA A 580 22.47 -28.27 -6.24
CA ALA A 580 22.83 -29.51 -5.54
C ALA A 580 24.34 -29.65 -5.27
N SER A 581 24.97 -28.58 -4.74
CA SER A 581 26.44 -28.48 -4.67
C SER A 581 26.94 -27.97 -3.32
N ASN A 582 28.16 -28.35 -2.93
CA ASN A 582 28.79 -27.91 -1.68
C ASN A 582 30.07 -27.11 -1.99
N ASN A 583 30.23 -25.93 -1.40
CA ASN A 583 31.43 -25.10 -1.59
C ASN A 583 31.77 -24.89 -3.09
N ALA A 584 30.77 -24.51 -3.88
CA ALA A 584 30.90 -24.30 -5.33
C ALA A 584 30.83 -22.81 -5.67
N HIS A 585 31.68 -22.37 -6.59
CA HIS A 585 31.82 -20.95 -6.90
C HIS A 585 31.75 -20.69 -8.41
N ILE A 586 31.00 -19.69 -8.81
CA ILE A 586 31.02 -19.15 -10.18
C ILE A 586 31.62 -17.75 -10.11
N THR A 587 32.65 -17.50 -10.91
CA THR A 587 33.31 -16.18 -11.06
C THR A 587 33.23 -15.71 -12.51
N GLY A 588 33.42 -14.40 -12.74
CA GLY A 588 33.49 -13.82 -14.08
C GLY A 588 32.35 -12.87 -14.46
N SER A 589 32.25 -12.57 -15.75
CA SER A 589 31.40 -11.53 -16.36
C SER A 589 29.91 -11.93 -16.51
N ASN A 590 29.11 -11.08 -17.17
CA ASN A 590 27.64 -11.20 -17.31
C ASN A 590 27.17 -12.23 -18.36
N VAL A 591 27.66 -13.47 -18.28
CA VAL A 591 27.30 -14.57 -19.20
C VAL A 591 26.97 -15.87 -18.46
N SER A 592 26.21 -16.74 -19.13
CA SER A 592 25.65 -17.95 -18.53
C SER A 592 26.71 -18.95 -18.08
N ARG A 593 26.59 -19.43 -16.84
CA ARG A 593 27.46 -20.46 -16.24
C ARG A 593 26.62 -21.36 -15.33
N THR A 594 26.92 -22.65 -15.28
CA THR A 594 26.16 -23.59 -14.45
C THR A 594 27.03 -24.65 -13.80
N ILE A 595 26.86 -24.86 -12.50
CA ILE A 595 27.45 -25.95 -11.73
C ILE A 595 26.35 -26.89 -11.25
N LEU A 596 26.51 -28.19 -11.50
CA LEU A 596 25.57 -29.23 -11.08
C LEU A 596 26.26 -30.31 -10.24
N SER A 597 25.61 -30.75 -9.15
CA SER A 597 25.99 -31.96 -8.39
C SER A 597 27.48 -32.01 -8.04
N SER A 598 28.01 -30.94 -7.45
CA SER A 598 29.45 -30.73 -7.33
C SER A 598 29.90 -30.37 -5.94
N GLU A 599 31.19 -30.54 -5.67
CA GLU A 599 31.78 -30.14 -4.40
C GLU A 599 33.18 -29.55 -4.59
N SER A 600 33.43 -28.39 -3.98
CA SER A 600 34.73 -27.73 -3.97
C SER A 600 35.29 -27.49 -5.38
N ILE A 601 34.51 -26.80 -6.22
CA ILE A 601 34.92 -26.40 -7.57
C ILE A 601 34.62 -24.93 -7.84
N THR A 602 35.43 -24.32 -8.71
CA THR A 602 35.20 -22.97 -9.25
C THR A 602 35.04 -23.07 -10.77
N LEU A 603 34.03 -22.40 -11.32
CA LEU A 603 33.79 -22.30 -12.77
C LEU A 603 33.94 -20.84 -13.22
N GLU A 604 34.85 -20.61 -14.17
CA GLU A 604 35.14 -19.29 -14.74
C GLU A 604 34.75 -19.24 -16.23
N GLU A 605 34.76 -20.37 -16.91
CA GLU A 605 34.53 -20.43 -18.35
C GLU A 605 33.10 -20.01 -18.73
N PRO A 606 32.94 -19.10 -19.70
CA PRO A 606 31.64 -18.64 -20.15
C PRO A 606 30.88 -19.75 -20.88
N TYR A 607 29.55 -19.65 -20.92
CA TYR A 607 28.66 -20.56 -21.65
C TYR A 607 28.89 -22.05 -21.35
N THR A 608 29.29 -22.35 -20.11
CA THR A 608 29.73 -23.67 -19.71
C THR A 608 28.84 -24.25 -18.61
N VAL A 609 28.52 -25.54 -18.76
CA VAL A 609 27.96 -26.38 -17.69
C VAL A 609 29.07 -27.30 -17.20
N ALA A 610 29.32 -27.34 -15.90
CA ALA A 610 30.38 -28.15 -15.32
C ALA A 610 29.91 -28.93 -14.10
N GLY A 611 30.66 -29.99 -13.80
CA GLY A 611 30.55 -30.65 -12.51
C GLY A 611 31.79 -31.44 -12.10
N GLY A 612 31.89 -31.72 -10.80
CA GLY A 612 33.01 -32.46 -10.23
C GLY A 612 33.09 -32.41 -8.71
N HIS A 613 34.05 -33.16 -8.17
CA HIS A 613 34.35 -33.23 -6.74
C HIS A 613 35.84 -32.93 -6.56
N GLN A 614 36.17 -31.91 -5.75
CA GLN A 614 37.50 -31.33 -5.51
C GLN A 614 38.16 -30.66 -6.74
N SER A 615 37.69 -30.97 -7.95
CA SER A 615 38.07 -30.32 -9.20
C SER A 615 36.95 -30.54 -10.21
N ILE A 616 36.90 -29.72 -11.27
CA ILE A 616 36.05 -30.01 -12.43
C ILE A 616 36.45 -31.38 -13.00
N LYS A 617 35.47 -32.26 -13.23
CA LYS A 617 35.64 -33.61 -13.81
C LYS A 617 35.02 -33.73 -15.18
N TRP A 618 34.03 -32.90 -15.47
CA TRP A 618 33.46 -32.77 -16.79
C TRP A 618 33.03 -31.32 -17.01
N LYS A 619 33.12 -30.87 -18.26
CA LYS A 619 32.50 -29.62 -18.70
C LYS A 619 31.96 -29.74 -20.11
N LEU A 620 30.86 -29.07 -20.35
CA LEU A 620 30.18 -28.94 -21.63
C LEU A 620 30.22 -27.46 -22.00
N ASP A 621 31.07 -27.13 -22.97
CA ASP A 621 31.26 -25.79 -23.52
C ASP A 621 30.27 -25.58 -24.66
N SER A 622 29.30 -24.70 -24.44
CA SER A 622 28.25 -24.41 -25.43
C SER A 622 28.70 -23.40 -26.48
N ALA A 623 29.76 -22.63 -26.21
CA ALA A 623 30.30 -21.68 -27.19
C ALA A 623 31.11 -22.41 -28.27
N GLY A 624 31.95 -23.36 -27.87
CA GLY A 624 32.76 -24.16 -28.78
C GLY A 624 32.13 -25.49 -29.20
N GLY A 625 31.06 -25.94 -28.53
CA GLY A 625 30.45 -27.27 -28.77
C GLY A 625 31.30 -28.44 -28.25
N ASN A 626 32.16 -28.20 -27.26
CA ASN A 626 33.14 -29.17 -26.79
C ASN A 626 32.70 -29.85 -25.48
N GLY A 627 32.89 -31.17 -25.40
CA GLY A 627 32.79 -31.93 -24.15
C GLY A 627 34.17 -32.34 -23.66
N THR A 628 34.52 -32.00 -22.41
CA THR A 628 35.77 -32.44 -21.78
C THR A 628 35.45 -33.33 -20.59
N PHE A 629 36.09 -34.49 -20.50
CA PHE A 629 35.90 -35.46 -19.43
C PHE A 629 37.25 -35.90 -18.88
N ALA A 630 37.41 -35.87 -17.55
CA ALA A 630 38.60 -36.38 -16.88
C ALA A 630 38.65 -37.91 -16.82
N GLY A 631 37.49 -38.58 -17.03
CA GLY A 631 37.34 -40.02 -17.06
C GLY A 631 36.87 -40.54 -18.41
N ALA A 632 36.65 -41.86 -18.50
CA ALA A 632 36.22 -42.51 -19.73
C ALA A 632 34.74 -42.22 -20.08
N ILE A 633 34.46 -42.05 -21.36
CA ILE A 633 33.11 -42.17 -21.92
C ILE A 633 32.91 -43.65 -22.31
N THR A 634 31.84 -44.29 -21.84
CA THR A 634 31.59 -45.72 -22.06
C THR A 634 30.28 -45.95 -22.80
N SER A 635 30.22 -47.03 -23.59
CA SER A 635 29.04 -47.42 -24.36
C SER A 635 28.86 -48.94 -24.30
N SER A 636 27.61 -49.40 -24.41
CA SER A 636 27.30 -50.84 -24.56
C SER A 636 27.55 -51.36 -25.98
N LEU A 637 27.63 -50.44 -26.95
CA LEU A 637 28.08 -50.72 -28.30
C LEU A 637 29.61 -50.82 -28.35
N THR A 638 30.16 -51.30 -29.46
CA THR A 638 31.61 -51.53 -29.58
C THR A 638 32.20 -50.93 -30.84
N GLY A 639 33.48 -50.57 -30.75
CA GLY A 639 34.26 -50.10 -31.89
C GLY A 639 34.01 -48.65 -32.27
N TYR A 640 34.85 -48.16 -33.16
CA TYR A 640 34.82 -46.83 -33.74
C TYR A 640 34.43 -46.93 -35.20
N GLY A 641 33.57 -46.02 -35.65
CA GLY A 641 33.23 -45.87 -37.05
C GLY A 641 33.25 -44.42 -37.50
N GLU A 642 33.28 -44.23 -38.81
CA GLU A 642 33.33 -42.92 -39.44
C GLU A 642 32.46 -42.92 -40.69
N TYR A 643 31.87 -41.77 -41.02
CA TYR A 643 31.05 -41.62 -42.21
C TYR A 643 31.91 -41.53 -43.48
N PHE A 644 31.60 -42.39 -44.46
CA PHE A 644 32.17 -42.35 -45.81
C PHE A 644 31.08 -42.30 -46.87
N GLU A 645 31.36 -41.62 -47.98
CA GLU A 645 30.45 -41.52 -49.12
C GLU A 645 30.67 -42.70 -50.10
N SER A 646 29.59 -43.30 -50.59
CA SER A 646 29.63 -44.36 -51.60
C SER A 646 29.99 -43.82 -52.99
N SER A 647 30.77 -44.59 -53.75
CA SER A 647 31.15 -44.22 -55.13
C SER A 647 29.96 -44.12 -56.09
N THR A 648 28.89 -44.86 -55.80
CA THR A 648 27.66 -44.94 -56.62
C THR A 648 26.57 -43.97 -56.18
N GLY A 649 26.70 -43.34 -55.01
CA GLY A 649 25.64 -42.54 -54.41
C GLY A 649 24.45 -43.39 -53.87
N GLN A 650 24.63 -44.70 -53.73
CA GLN A 650 23.58 -45.64 -53.31
C GLN A 650 23.91 -46.31 -51.98
N VAL A 651 22.88 -46.82 -51.32
CA VAL A 651 23.02 -47.56 -50.06
C VAL A 651 23.81 -48.85 -50.26
N ILE A 652 24.88 -49.02 -49.46
CA ILE A 652 25.66 -50.25 -49.30
C ILE A 652 25.13 -50.96 -48.05
N PRO A 653 24.65 -52.20 -48.15
CA PRO A 653 24.05 -52.89 -47.02
C PRO A 653 25.01 -53.16 -45.84
N ALA A 654 24.49 -53.18 -44.61
CA ALA A 654 25.26 -53.47 -43.40
C ALA A 654 25.98 -54.83 -43.43
N GLY A 655 27.19 -54.86 -42.86
CA GLY A 655 28.08 -56.02 -42.84
C GLY A 655 28.91 -56.21 -44.13
N THR A 656 28.76 -55.34 -45.12
CA THR A 656 29.57 -55.36 -46.35
C THR A 656 30.97 -54.81 -46.08
N ILE A 657 32.00 -55.59 -46.43
CA ILE A 657 33.41 -55.14 -46.37
C ILE A 657 33.65 -54.17 -47.52
N VAL A 658 34.19 -52.99 -47.22
CA VAL A 658 34.43 -51.94 -48.22
C VAL A 658 35.91 -51.62 -48.36
N THR A 659 36.29 -51.18 -49.56
CA THR A 659 37.59 -50.59 -49.88
C THR A 659 37.41 -49.12 -50.18
N VAL A 660 38.50 -48.36 -50.16
CA VAL A 660 38.54 -46.97 -50.60
C VAL A 660 39.01 -46.86 -52.06
N ARG A 661 38.37 -45.98 -52.84
CA ARG A 661 38.79 -45.56 -54.19
C ARG A 661 38.73 -44.03 -54.26
N GLY A 662 39.88 -43.37 -54.29
CA GLY A 662 39.92 -41.93 -54.08
C GLY A 662 39.45 -41.59 -52.67
N GLU A 663 38.34 -40.85 -52.55
CA GLU A 663 37.73 -40.47 -51.26
C GLU A 663 36.45 -41.25 -50.93
N LYS A 664 36.02 -42.16 -51.82
CA LYS A 664 34.73 -42.85 -51.72
C LYS A 664 34.90 -44.35 -51.45
N ILE A 665 33.84 -44.97 -50.96
CA ILE A 665 33.82 -46.40 -50.63
C ILE A 665 33.02 -47.21 -51.65
N GLU A 666 33.44 -48.45 -51.86
CA GLU A 666 32.74 -49.48 -52.63
C GLU A 666 33.02 -50.89 -52.06
N PRO A 667 32.21 -51.91 -52.38
CA PRO A 667 32.47 -53.27 -51.93
C PRO A 667 33.87 -53.77 -52.32
N ALA A 668 34.62 -54.32 -51.35
CA ALA A 668 35.99 -54.79 -51.57
C ALA A 668 36.04 -56.14 -52.32
N HIS A 669 36.98 -56.28 -53.24
CA HIS A 669 37.27 -57.52 -53.98
C HIS A 669 38.54 -58.21 -53.45
N VAL A 670 38.83 -59.40 -53.94
CA VAL A 670 40.00 -60.17 -53.50
C VAL A 670 41.28 -59.42 -53.87
N GLY A 671 42.11 -59.16 -52.87
CA GLY A 671 43.36 -58.39 -53.02
C GLY A 671 43.20 -56.89 -52.79
N ASP A 672 41.98 -56.38 -52.59
CA ASP A 672 41.78 -54.99 -52.17
C ASP A 672 42.18 -54.74 -50.72
N TYR A 673 42.48 -53.47 -50.42
CA TYR A 673 42.60 -52.98 -49.06
C TYR A 673 41.22 -52.97 -48.37
N MET A 674 41.08 -53.72 -47.29
CA MET A 674 39.85 -53.71 -46.49
C MET A 674 39.86 -52.51 -45.54
N LEU A 675 39.20 -51.42 -45.94
CA LEU A 675 39.10 -50.20 -45.12
C LEU A 675 38.34 -50.46 -43.82
N GLY A 676 37.19 -51.11 -43.94
CA GLY A 676 36.25 -51.30 -42.84
C GLY A 676 34.95 -51.95 -43.31
N VAL A 677 33.98 -52.05 -42.43
CA VAL A 677 32.69 -52.70 -42.72
C VAL A 677 31.55 -51.73 -42.51
N ILE A 678 30.53 -51.74 -43.36
CA ILE A 678 29.32 -50.95 -43.10
C ILE A 678 28.71 -51.41 -41.77
N SER A 679 28.65 -50.52 -40.78
CA SER A 679 28.38 -50.83 -39.38
C SER A 679 27.20 -50.03 -38.84
N GLU A 680 26.22 -50.73 -38.28
CA GLU A 680 25.08 -50.12 -37.58
C GLU A 680 25.29 -50.03 -36.06
N THR A 681 26.40 -50.59 -35.55
CA THR A 681 26.63 -50.79 -34.11
C THR A 681 27.93 -50.17 -33.60
N ALA A 682 28.46 -49.16 -34.30
CA ALA A 682 29.66 -48.45 -33.86
C ALA A 682 29.36 -47.65 -32.58
N ALA A 683 30.22 -47.76 -31.57
CA ALA A 683 30.02 -47.09 -30.28
C ALA A 683 30.27 -45.58 -30.37
N PHE A 684 31.29 -45.21 -31.13
CA PHE A 684 31.69 -43.83 -31.36
C PHE A 684 31.73 -43.61 -32.87
N VAL A 685 31.01 -42.59 -33.33
CA VAL A 685 30.88 -42.27 -34.75
C VAL A 685 31.39 -40.84 -34.98
N SER A 686 32.34 -40.68 -35.90
CA SER A 686 32.86 -39.38 -36.32
C SER A 686 32.36 -38.98 -37.71
N GLY A 687 32.57 -37.73 -38.09
CA GLY A 687 32.27 -37.24 -39.43
C GLY A 687 30.76 -37.17 -39.76
N ALA A 688 29.87 -37.11 -38.77
CA ALA A 688 28.44 -37.13 -39.01
C ALA A 688 27.86 -35.82 -39.59
N SER A 689 28.54 -34.68 -39.34
CA SER A 689 28.06 -33.34 -39.72
C SER A 689 26.59 -33.14 -39.32
N SER A 690 26.26 -33.47 -38.08
CA SER A 690 24.86 -33.61 -37.64
C SER A 690 24.08 -32.29 -37.56
N PHE A 691 24.77 -31.17 -37.36
CA PHE A 691 24.13 -29.89 -37.03
C PHE A 691 24.14 -28.90 -38.20
N VAL A 692 25.25 -28.84 -38.92
CA VAL A 692 25.54 -27.81 -39.91
C VAL A 692 26.32 -28.42 -41.05
N TRP A 693 26.29 -27.78 -42.22
CA TRP A 693 27.13 -28.18 -43.34
C TRP A 693 28.61 -28.24 -42.94
N GLN A 694 29.32 -29.29 -43.36
CA GLN A 694 30.73 -29.51 -42.96
C GLN A 694 31.68 -28.36 -43.31
N GLY A 695 31.34 -27.57 -44.33
CA GLY A 695 32.14 -26.43 -44.79
C GLY A 695 31.75 -25.09 -44.19
N ARG A 696 30.85 -25.04 -43.20
CA ARG A 696 30.35 -23.79 -42.59
C ARG A 696 31.47 -22.92 -42.02
N TYR A 697 32.52 -23.54 -41.50
CA TYR A 697 33.65 -22.83 -40.89
C TYR A 697 34.93 -23.03 -41.69
N LEU A 698 35.80 -22.03 -41.68
CA LEU A 698 37.11 -22.11 -42.32
C LEU A 698 38.01 -23.11 -41.58
N THR A 699 38.67 -23.95 -42.37
CA THR A 699 39.71 -24.86 -41.91
C THR A 699 41.05 -24.48 -42.51
N ASN A 700 42.14 -24.83 -41.83
CA ASN A 700 43.48 -24.76 -42.38
C ASN A 700 43.71 -25.91 -43.40
N GLU A 701 44.91 -25.96 -43.97
CA GLU A 701 45.30 -26.98 -44.96
C GLU A 701 45.27 -28.44 -44.45
N PHE A 702 45.14 -28.64 -43.13
CA PHE A 702 45.03 -29.95 -42.49
C PHE A 702 43.63 -30.28 -41.96
N GLY A 703 42.62 -29.44 -42.27
CA GLY A 703 41.23 -29.64 -41.84
C GLY A 703 40.91 -29.16 -40.41
N GLY A 704 41.87 -28.55 -39.70
CA GLY A 704 41.63 -27.96 -38.38
C GLY A 704 40.98 -26.58 -38.48
N PHE A 705 39.98 -26.30 -37.64
CA PHE A 705 39.30 -24.99 -37.65
C PHE A 705 40.28 -23.82 -37.41
N ILE A 706 40.09 -22.75 -38.17
CA ILE A 706 40.71 -21.45 -37.93
C ILE A 706 39.80 -20.70 -36.96
N TYR A 707 40.36 -20.23 -35.84
CA TYR A 707 39.61 -19.53 -34.80
C TYR A 707 39.86 -18.03 -34.86
N GLU A 708 38.87 -17.26 -34.40
CA GLU A 708 39.00 -15.85 -34.08
C GLU A 708 38.48 -15.58 -32.66
N ASN A 709 39.03 -14.55 -32.02
CA ASN A 709 38.52 -14.06 -30.74
C ASN A 709 37.49 -12.97 -31.05
N VAL A 710 36.26 -13.18 -30.60
CA VAL A 710 35.18 -12.21 -30.72
C VAL A 710 34.90 -11.70 -29.31
N THR A 711 35.08 -10.40 -29.13
CA THR A 711 34.70 -9.72 -27.90
C THR A 711 33.30 -9.15 -28.06
N ASP A 712 32.42 -9.52 -27.15
CA ASP A 712 31.09 -8.94 -27.04
C ASP A 712 31.20 -7.62 -26.26
N GLU A 713 30.88 -6.51 -26.91
CA GLU A 713 30.99 -5.17 -26.31
C GLU A 713 29.96 -4.91 -25.20
N GLU A 714 28.82 -5.63 -25.19
CA GLU A 714 27.76 -5.49 -24.18
C GLU A 714 28.10 -6.26 -22.90
N THR A 715 28.67 -7.45 -23.05
CA THR A 715 29.01 -8.32 -21.92
C THR A 715 30.47 -8.20 -21.46
N GLY A 716 31.35 -7.65 -22.31
CA GLY A 716 32.80 -7.59 -22.11
C GLY A 716 33.49 -8.95 -22.27
N GLU A 717 32.75 -10.00 -22.62
CA GLU A 717 33.29 -11.36 -22.69
C GLU A 717 34.00 -11.59 -24.03
N THR A 718 35.18 -12.19 -23.97
CA THR A 718 35.92 -12.60 -25.17
C THR A 718 35.82 -14.10 -25.35
N ILE A 719 35.22 -14.52 -26.46
CA ILE A 719 35.00 -15.93 -26.79
C ILE A 719 35.85 -16.28 -28.01
N ARG A 720 36.48 -17.45 -27.95
CA ARG A 720 37.20 -18.02 -29.09
C ARG A 720 36.25 -18.92 -29.89
N MET A 721 35.97 -18.56 -31.14
CA MET A 721 35.03 -19.28 -32.01
C MET A 721 35.61 -19.57 -33.40
N PRO A 722 35.15 -20.63 -34.09
CA PRO A 722 35.61 -20.93 -35.44
C PRO A 722 35.15 -19.85 -36.43
N LYS A 723 36.06 -19.39 -37.29
CA LYS A 723 35.81 -18.35 -38.28
C LYS A 723 34.89 -18.84 -39.38
N GLN A 724 33.87 -18.05 -39.72
CA GLN A 724 32.90 -18.43 -40.74
C GLN A 724 33.52 -18.50 -42.14
N ASN A 725 33.13 -19.50 -42.92
CA ASN A 725 33.53 -19.63 -44.32
C ASN A 725 32.78 -18.60 -45.19
N PRO A 726 33.46 -17.76 -45.99
CA PRO A 726 32.79 -16.84 -46.92
C PRO A 726 31.86 -17.53 -47.93
N ASP A 727 32.11 -18.81 -48.24
CA ASP A 727 31.29 -19.60 -49.15
C ASP A 727 30.03 -20.18 -48.48
N TYR A 728 29.89 -20.02 -47.15
CA TYR A 728 28.68 -20.44 -46.45
C TYR A 728 27.50 -19.54 -46.83
N ASP A 729 26.46 -20.15 -47.38
CA ASP A 729 25.18 -19.51 -47.67
C ASP A 729 24.14 -19.85 -46.58
N PRO A 730 23.73 -18.89 -45.73
CA PRO A 730 22.73 -19.11 -44.71
C PRO A 730 21.38 -19.57 -45.26
N ALA A 731 21.03 -19.26 -46.51
CA ALA A 731 19.76 -19.65 -47.11
C ALA A 731 19.67 -21.16 -47.33
N LEU A 732 20.80 -21.83 -47.57
CA LEU A 732 20.87 -23.28 -47.79
C LEU A 732 20.83 -24.10 -46.49
N GLU A 733 21.12 -23.48 -45.35
CA GLU A 733 21.14 -24.16 -44.05
C GLU A 733 19.74 -24.67 -43.64
N ALA A 734 18.68 -23.97 -44.06
CA ALA A 734 17.29 -24.35 -43.75
C ALA A 734 16.89 -25.72 -44.34
N ASP A 735 17.48 -26.11 -45.47
CA ASP A 735 17.24 -27.37 -46.17
C ASP A 735 18.41 -28.37 -45.99
N TYR A 736 19.29 -28.14 -45.02
CA TYR A 736 20.44 -29.01 -44.79
C TYR A 736 20.03 -30.39 -44.25
N HIS A 737 20.38 -31.44 -45.00
CA HIS A 737 20.32 -32.82 -44.53
C HIS A 737 21.69 -33.29 -44.03
N SER A 738 21.74 -33.69 -42.76
CA SER A 738 22.93 -34.35 -42.19
C SER A 738 23.28 -35.63 -42.97
N ARG A 739 24.53 -36.08 -42.84
CA ARG A 739 25.00 -37.30 -43.52
C ARG A 739 24.19 -38.53 -43.12
N ALA A 740 23.66 -38.57 -41.90
CA ALA A 740 22.81 -39.66 -41.42
C ALA A 740 21.47 -39.81 -42.19
N LEU A 741 21.02 -38.77 -42.89
CA LEU A 741 19.76 -38.75 -43.65
C LEU A 741 19.96 -38.92 -45.17
N ARG A 742 21.19 -39.18 -45.61
CA ARG A 742 21.58 -39.20 -47.02
C ARG A 742 22.09 -40.58 -47.41
N ASP A 743 21.42 -41.20 -48.39
CA ASP A 743 21.63 -42.59 -48.81
C ASP A 743 23.06 -42.90 -49.25
N GLU A 744 23.81 -41.90 -49.72
CA GLU A 744 25.19 -42.08 -50.15
C GLU A 744 26.19 -42.19 -48.98
N TRP A 745 25.82 -41.78 -47.76
CA TRP A 745 26.72 -41.73 -46.60
C TRP A 745 26.52 -42.93 -45.67
N HIS A 746 27.63 -43.57 -45.29
CA HIS A 746 27.61 -44.81 -44.52
C HIS A 746 28.58 -44.75 -43.34
N VAL A 747 28.16 -45.24 -42.17
CA VAL A 747 29.08 -45.49 -41.06
C VAL A 747 29.90 -46.74 -41.36
N VAL A 748 31.20 -46.55 -41.56
CA VAL A 748 32.16 -47.63 -41.74
C VAL A 748 32.82 -47.91 -40.39
N GLY A 749 32.64 -49.12 -39.87
CA GLY A 749 33.33 -49.62 -38.68
C GLY A 749 34.80 -49.90 -39.02
N LEU A 750 35.69 -49.09 -38.45
CA LEU A 750 37.11 -49.07 -38.77
C LEU A 750 37.95 -49.82 -37.75
N VAL A 751 37.56 -49.82 -36.47
CA VAL A 751 38.34 -50.46 -35.39
C VAL A 751 37.39 -51.01 -34.34
N GLY A 752 37.64 -52.24 -33.90
CA GLY A 752 36.88 -52.89 -32.83
C GLY A 752 36.11 -54.11 -33.30
N ARG A 753 35.00 -54.42 -32.64
CA ARG A 753 34.19 -55.61 -32.95
C ARG A 753 33.00 -55.20 -33.82
N HIS A 754 32.98 -55.66 -35.06
CA HIS A 754 31.92 -55.34 -36.01
C HIS A 754 31.37 -56.60 -36.68
N TYR A 755 30.11 -56.54 -37.08
CA TYR A 755 29.44 -57.61 -37.79
C TYR A 755 29.78 -57.55 -39.27
N VAL A 756 30.14 -58.71 -39.84
CA VAL A 756 30.59 -58.85 -41.21
C VAL A 756 29.82 -59.97 -41.89
N ARG A 757 29.42 -59.77 -43.14
CA ARG A 757 28.86 -60.81 -44.01
C ARG A 757 29.97 -61.76 -44.41
N ILE A 758 29.74 -63.06 -44.29
CA ILE A 758 30.73 -64.09 -44.62
C ILE A 758 30.14 -65.14 -45.56
N ASP A 759 30.98 -65.80 -46.35
CA ASP A 759 30.58 -66.95 -47.15
C ASP A 759 30.69 -68.27 -46.36
N GLN A 760 30.35 -69.39 -47.00
CA GLN A 760 30.39 -70.73 -46.41
C GLN A 760 31.79 -71.25 -46.07
N THR A 761 32.87 -70.57 -46.48
CA THR A 761 34.25 -71.03 -46.26
C THR A 761 34.81 -70.61 -44.90
N VAL A 762 34.18 -69.64 -44.23
CA VAL A 762 34.68 -69.00 -43.02
C VAL A 762 34.23 -69.75 -41.77
N SER A 763 35.18 -70.09 -40.91
CA SER A 763 34.94 -70.67 -39.57
C SER A 763 35.40 -69.74 -38.44
N GLN A 764 34.94 -70.02 -37.22
CA GLN A 764 35.43 -69.30 -36.03
C GLN A 764 36.95 -69.42 -35.91
N GLY A 765 37.63 -68.28 -35.68
CA GLY A 765 39.08 -68.21 -35.57
C GLY A 765 39.83 -67.99 -36.88
N ASP A 766 39.14 -68.08 -38.03
CA ASP A 766 39.74 -67.83 -39.33
C ASP A 766 40.03 -66.34 -39.56
N TYR A 767 41.01 -66.09 -40.45
CA TYR A 767 41.19 -64.79 -41.09
C TYR A 767 40.28 -64.69 -42.31
N ILE A 768 39.85 -63.47 -42.62
CA ILE A 768 39.00 -63.20 -43.79
C ILE A 768 39.66 -62.20 -44.75
N THR A 769 39.44 -62.40 -46.05
CA THR A 769 39.61 -61.38 -47.09
C THR A 769 38.24 -61.08 -47.71
N ALA A 770 38.14 -60.05 -48.54
CA ALA A 770 36.88 -59.66 -49.15
C ALA A 770 36.72 -60.25 -50.56
N HIS A 771 35.53 -60.76 -50.89
CA HIS A 771 35.13 -61.09 -52.25
C HIS A 771 33.74 -60.48 -52.49
N ASN A 772 33.69 -59.41 -53.30
CA ASN A 772 32.49 -58.60 -53.55
C ASN A 772 31.83 -58.09 -52.25
N GLY A 773 32.65 -57.70 -51.28
CA GLY A 773 32.22 -57.21 -49.96
C GLY A 773 31.74 -58.29 -48.98
N ILE A 774 31.84 -59.57 -49.34
CA ILE A 774 31.58 -60.70 -48.43
C ILE A 774 32.92 -61.27 -47.97
N GLY A 775 33.06 -61.51 -46.68
CA GLY A 775 34.24 -62.14 -46.09
C GLY A 775 34.37 -63.60 -46.52
N THR A 776 35.51 -63.96 -47.11
CA THR A 776 35.88 -65.33 -47.49
C THR A 776 37.17 -65.73 -46.77
N LYS A 777 37.38 -67.03 -46.54
CA LYS A 777 38.51 -67.53 -45.75
C LYS A 777 39.85 -67.13 -46.38
N ALA A 778 40.73 -66.57 -45.57
CA ALA A 778 42.11 -66.27 -45.92
C ALA A 778 43.09 -67.11 -45.08
N ALA A 779 44.28 -67.36 -45.62
CA ALA A 779 45.34 -68.06 -44.89
C ALA A 779 45.93 -67.20 -43.76
N GLU A 780 45.98 -65.88 -43.97
CA GLU A 780 46.50 -64.86 -43.07
C GLU A 780 45.77 -63.53 -43.33
N GLY A 781 45.85 -62.58 -42.40
CA GLY A 781 45.26 -61.25 -42.55
C GLY A 781 45.11 -60.50 -41.23
N ASP A 782 44.57 -59.28 -41.30
CA ASP A 782 44.43 -58.40 -40.13
C ASP A 782 43.10 -58.58 -39.39
N TRP A 783 42.08 -59.14 -40.06
CA TRP A 783 40.72 -59.27 -39.53
C TRP A 783 40.42 -60.71 -39.14
N LYS A 784 40.07 -60.91 -37.86
CA LYS A 784 39.89 -62.25 -37.30
C LYS A 784 38.45 -62.48 -36.84
N VAL A 785 37.89 -63.62 -37.23
CA VAL A 785 36.52 -64.00 -36.87
C VAL A 785 36.46 -64.49 -35.42
N MET A 786 35.70 -63.80 -34.58
CA MET A 786 35.51 -64.16 -33.17
C MET A 786 34.42 -65.21 -32.98
N LYS A 787 33.31 -65.06 -33.72
CA LYS A 787 32.10 -65.87 -33.57
C LYS A 787 31.24 -65.75 -34.82
N ILE A 788 30.67 -66.86 -35.26
CA ILE A 788 29.59 -66.86 -36.26
C ILE A 788 28.26 -66.68 -35.51
N THR A 789 27.49 -65.65 -35.88
CA THR A 789 26.20 -65.32 -35.27
C THR A 789 25.01 -65.73 -36.11
N ALA A 790 25.20 -65.90 -37.42
CA ALA A 790 24.24 -66.57 -38.30
C ALA A 790 24.99 -67.41 -39.34
N LEU A 791 24.59 -68.67 -39.51
CA LEU A 791 25.18 -69.55 -40.52
C LEU A 791 24.81 -69.06 -41.93
N TYR A 792 25.68 -69.39 -42.88
CA TYR A 792 25.41 -69.16 -44.30
C TYR A 792 24.15 -69.93 -44.75
N THR A 793 23.28 -69.26 -45.51
CA THR A 793 22.13 -69.87 -46.17
C THR A 793 22.12 -69.48 -47.65
N PRO A 794 21.97 -70.43 -48.60
CA PRO A 794 21.92 -70.13 -50.03
C PRO A 794 20.90 -69.04 -50.41
N GLU A 795 19.77 -68.96 -49.70
CA GLU A 795 18.70 -68.00 -49.95
C GLU A 795 19.10 -66.55 -49.63
N LYS A 796 19.96 -66.37 -48.63
CA LYS A 796 20.48 -65.03 -48.25
C LYS A 796 21.77 -64.69 -48.98
N GLY A 797 22.52 -65.69 -49.45
CA GLY A 797 23.81 -65.52 -50.11
C GLY A 797 24.97 -65.15 -49.17
N TYR A 798 24.76 -65.07 -47.85
CA TYR A 798 25.79 -64.81 -46.84
C TYR A 798 25.38 -65.36 -45.46
N GLY A 799 26.37 -65.63 -44.61
CA GLY A 799 26.25 -65.76 -43.15
C GLY A 799 26.73 -64.49 -42.44
N ILE A 800 26.63 -64.42 -41.11
CA ILE A 800 27.06 -63.26 -40.32
C ILE A 800 28.06 -63.71 -39.26
N ALA A 801 29.18 -63.02 -39.20
CA ALA A 801 30.19 -63.19 -38.16
C ALA A 801 30.46 -61.87 -37.42
N LEU A 802 30.84 -61.99 -36.16
CA LEU A 802 31.48 -60.91 -35.41
C LEU A 802 32.99 -61.03 -35.60
N ALA A 803 33.61 -60.02 -36.21
CA ALA A 803 35.05 -59.96 -36.45
C ALA A 803 35.70 -58.85 -35.62
N VAL A 804 36.98 -59.04 -35.25
CA VAL A 804 37.83 -57.95 -34.75
C VAL A 804 38.50 -57.29 -35.94
N ILE A 805 38.24 -56.01 -36.09
CA ILE A 805 38.87 -55.09 -37.04
C ILE A 805 39.92 -54.28 -36.27
N ARG A 806 41.11 -54.13 -36.84
CA ARG A 806 42.24 -53.41 -36.22
C ARG A 806 42.76 -52.30 -37.12
#